data_AF-A0A918BT17-F1
#
_entry.id   AF-A0A918BT17-F1
#
_cell.length_a   1.000
_cell.length_b   1.000
_cell.length_c   1.000
_cell.angle_alpha   90.00
_cell.angle_beta   90.00
_cell.angle_gamma   90.00
#
_symmetry.space_group_name_H-M   'P 1'
#
loop_
_entity.id
_entity.type
_entity.pdbx_description
1 polymer ?
#
loop_
_entity_poly.entity_id
_entity_poly.type
_entity_poly.pdbx_seq_one_letter_code
_entity_poly.pdbx_strand_id
1 'polypeptide(L)'
;MTEGSSAVPRRPILRTTAIATVLAAAASGAVFTLPAQAATSCASPVYTRQFFANTTFSGTPKQTGCDAAISENWGAKAPISSLPTNNFGVRWSVTRDFGSGGPFTFTAAAQDGIRVYVDGVRKVDLWKNVSTTVKKTVDLTIAPGKHTLRVDYVNWTGNANVGFTYTPRTSAAVDKVKPLTPTGLAVAYDTATGRAKLTWAANKEMDLAGYRVYRRDLATNVETLLATTTATTHTDATLPVTGAAYAYRVFAYDKAGNQSAGTAEKSVTTADRTAPALPYDLKVTDAADGNKLVWSGVEEAESYLVYRATAVDGTYVKIGSSTGTSFYDDTAAEKSTYFYAVASADAAGNVSAKTAPVTSTRADRTPPTVPAGLAATGTVDGIDLTWTANSDDTTAYQVWVRRPGSEDFVYLNTVQGATTYLDTAAEPGTGSQYLLRAVDDTGNLSGESEVAYALRPHKVQPVPGADAVVDAEGDGDHTSVQAALDALGAGTSANPVIIQVNPGTYKELVDVSKPYVQLIGAGDDPSETVITYDNAAGTPAAGGGTLGTQNSRTMYVRGSDFLARNLTVENSYDEAAGTYANEQAVALLTQADRLVFDNVRFLGNQDTLFLKSTTTTTPNRVYFTNSYVEGDVDFVCGYATAVFDKSTLKLLSRGDDKNNGYLAAPSTDASTQYGFLVTDSTLVSDAPANTFHLGRPWVTAFAGAKGSLVVRDSVLPAAVKAAPYTDWTSGGTAYSWKDSFFREYNNSGPGSVAAATADRPQLTAEEAAAFETADYLRGWTPPVG
;
A
#
# COMPACT_ATOMS: atom_id res chain seq x y z
N MET A 1 41.18 -12.50 -29.38
CA MET A 1 42.15 -13.20 -28.51
C MET A 1 41.59 -14.59 -28.29
N THR A 2 42.09 -15.70 -28.79
CA THR A 2 43.39 -16.10 -29.35
C THR A 2 43.14 -17.38 -30.19
N GLU A 3 43.98 -17.59 -31.21
CA GLU A 3 43.87 -18.63 -32.25
C GLU A 3 44.26 -20.07 -31.83
N GLY A 4 43.92 -21.03 -32.70
CA GLY A 4 44.58 -22.34 -32.88
C GLY A 4 43.75 -23.53 -32.35
N SER A 5 43.55 -24.68 -33.00
CA SER A 5 44.20 -25.30 -34.16
C SER A 5 43.34 -26.48 -34.67
N SER A 6 43.55 -26.79 -35.95
CA SER A 6 43.10 -27.90 -36.80
C SER A 6 42.96 -29.30 -36.17
N ALA A 7 41.91 -30.07 -36.56
CA ALA A 7 42.01 -31.41 -37.17
C ALA A 7 40.64 -32.17 -37.23
N VAL A 8 40.29 -32.64 -38.42
CA VAL A 8 39.30 -33.72 -38.73
C VAL A 8 40.13 -35.00 -38.92
N PRO A 9 39.79 -36.23 -38.43
CA PRO A 9 38.71 -37.03 -39.05
C PRO A 9 38.05 -38.22 -38.27
N ARG A 10 37.01 -38.78 -38.91
CA ARG A 10 36.55 -40.21 -38.97
C ARG A 10 35.67 -40.84 -37.87
N ARG A 11 34.60 -41.46 -38.39
CA ARG A 11 33.61 -42.37 -37.77
C ARG A 11 34.24 -43.62 -37.13
N PRO A 12 33.63 -44.19 -36.07
CA PRO A 12 33.80 -45.60 -35.74
C PRO A 12 32.53 -46.43 -36.00
N ILE A 13 32.80 -47.61 -36.55
CA ILE A 13 31.93 -48.78 -36.73
C ILE A 13 31.92 -49.54 -35.40
N LEU A 14 30.75 -49.95 -34.92
CA LEU A 14 30.64 -50.88 -33.78
C LEU A 14 30.31 -52.29 -34.27
N ARG A 15 31.14 -53.22 -33.78
CA ARG A 15 31.13 -54.67 -33.96
C ARG A 15 30.08 -55.32 -33.06
N THR A 16 29.44 -56.38 -33.54
CA THR A 16 28.67 -57.32 -32.71
C THR A 16 29.33 -58.70 -32.79
N THR A 17 29.76 -59.21 -31.64
CA THR A 17 30.41 -60.52 -31.47
C THR A 17 29.33 -61.56 -31.18
N ALA A 18 29.34 -62.66 -31.94
CA ALA A 18 28.54 -63.86 -31.69
C ALA A 18 29.40 -64.92 -30.96
N ILE A 19 28.83 -65.61 -29.97
CA ILE A 19 29.43 -66.76 -29.28
C ILE A 19 28.63 -68.02 -29.59
N ALA A 20 29.37 -69.12 -29.73
CA ALA A 20 29.02 -70.37 -30.38
C ALA A 20 28.31 -71.42 -29.51
N THR A 21 27.69 -72.33 -30.24
CA THR A 21 27.19 -73.69 -29.94
C THR A 21 28.17 -74.64 -29.24
N VAL A 22 27.62 -75.56 -28.43
CA VAL A 22 28.14 -76.94 -28.25
C VAL A 22 26.96 -77.91 -28.07
N LEU A 23 26.85 -78.94 -28.89
CA LEU A 23 26.47 -80.30 -28.43
C LEU A 23 27.02 -81.36 -29.40
N ALA A 24 27.42 -82.49 -28.81
CA ALA A 24 28.43 -83.43 -29.27
C ALA A 24 28.01 -84.42 -30.37
N ALA A 25 29.04 -84.97 -31.02
CA ALA A 25 28.98 -86.03 -32.03
C ALA A 25 29.02 -87.44 -31.41
N ALA A 26 28.45 -88.42 -32.13
CA ALA A 26 28.92 -89.80 -32.13
C ALA A 26 28.65 -90.46 -33.50
N ALA A 27 29.69 -91.16 -33.98
CA ALA A 27 29.82 -91.89 -35.25
C ALA A 27 28.88 -93.12 -35.32
N SER A 28 28.67 -93.90 -36.40
CA SER A 28 29.46 -94.23 -37.61
C SER A 28 28.50 -94.96 -38.57
N GLY A 29 28.78 -94.99 -39.88
CA GLY A 29 28.16 -95.96 -40.79
C GLY A 29 27.99 -95.45 -42.22
N ALA A 30 29.03 -95.58 -43.04
CA ALA A 30 28.95 -95.31 -44.46
C ALA A 30 28.14 -96.42 -45.15
N VAL A 31 26.95 -96.08 -45.63
CA VAL A 31 26.24 -96.81 -46.67
C VAL A 31 26.16 -95.86 -47.86
N PHE A 32 26.78 -96.22 -48.98
CA PHE A 32 26.61 -95.51 -50.25
C PHE A 32 25.16 -95.66 -50.71
N THR A 33 24.31 -94.69 -50.36
CA THR A 33 23.00 -94.51 -50.99
C THR A 33 23.12 -93.44 -52.07
N LEU A 34 22.74 -93.80 -53.29
CA LEU A 34 22.53 -92.88 -54.41
C LEU A 34 21.69 -91.67 -53.93
N PRO A 35 21.96 -90.44 -54.39
CA PRO A 35 21.17 -89.30 -53.95
C PRO A 35 19.70 -89.50 -54.34
N ALA A 36 18.83 -89.58 -53.33
CA ALA A 36 17.40 -89.52 -53.52
C ALA A 36 17.08 -88.17 -54.19
N GLN A 37 16.50 -88.23 -55.37
CA GLN A 37 16.05 -87.07 -56.14
C GLN A 37 15.19 -86.18 -55.23
N ALA A 38 15.56 -84.90 -55.09
CA ALA A 38 14.86 -83.95 -54.23
C ALA A 38 13.36 -83.95 -54.55
N ALA A 39 12.52 -84.24 -53.55
CA ALA A 39 11.08 -84.26 -53.71
C ALA A 39 10.59 -82.87 -54.14
N THR A 40 9.90 -82.78 -55.27
CA THR A 40 9.26 -81.55 -55.72
C THR A 40 8.23 -81.11 -54.67
N SER A 41 8.47 -79.98 -53.99
CA SER A 41 7.55 -79.43 -52.99
C SER A 41 6.64 -78.38 -53.62
N CYS A 42 5.37 -78.72 -53.86
CA CYS A 42 4.36 -77.77 -54.34
C CYS A 42 3.65 -77.14 -53.14
N ALA A 43 3.80 -75.82 -52.95
CA ALA A 43 3.14 -75.10 -51.87
C ALA A 43 1.64 -74.87 -52.20
N SER A 44 0.75 -75.20 -51.27
CA SER A 44 -0.69 -74.93 -51.39
C SER A 44 -0.96 -73.48 -51.80
N PRO A 45 -1.86 -73.19 -52.76
CA PRO A 45 -2.84 -74.08 -53.41
C PRO A 45 -2.33 -74.99 -54.53
N VAL A 46 -1.04 -74.97 -54.86
CA VAL A 46 -0.52 -75.65 -56.03
C VAL A 46 -0.53 -77.17 -55.81
N TYR A 47 -1.07 -77.91 -56.78
CA TYR A 47 -1.15 -79.37 -56.75
C TYR A 47 0.22 -79.98 -57.04
N THR A 48 0.53 -81.06 -56.33
CA THR A 48 1.60 -81.99 -56.72
C THR A 48 1.03 -82.95 -57.75
N ARG A 49 1.53 -82.92 -58.98
CA ARG A 49 1.16 -83.82 -60.09
C ARG A 49 2.15 -84.97 -60.17
N GLN A 50 1.65 -86.18 -60.38
CA GLN A 50 2.44 -87.39 -60.59
C GLN A 50 1.92 -88.17 -61.79
N PHE A 51 2.80 -88.44 -62.75
CA PHE A 51 2.52 -89.23 -63.94
C PHE A 51 2.89 -90.71 -63.74
N PHE A 52 2.01 -91.63 -64.11
CA PHE A 52 2.20 -93.07 -64.01
C PHE A 52 2.02 -93.72 -65.38
N ALA A 53 2.94 -94.60 -65.78
CA ALA A 53 2.84 -95.36 -67.04
C ALA A 53 1.87 -96.56 -66.94
N ASN A 54 0.90 -96.50 -66.03
CA ASN A 54 -0.14 -97.50 -65.81
C ASN A 54 -1.40 -96.81 -65.25
N THR A 55 -2.54 -97.49 -65.32
CA THR A 55 -3.83 -96.99 -64.81
C THR A 55 -4.12 -97.39 -63.37
N THR A 56 -3.19 -98.08 -62.69
CA THR A 56 -3.32 -98.56 -61.30
C THR A 56 -2.61 -97.66 -60.29
N PHE A 57 -1.88 -96.63 -60.74
CA PHE A 57 -1.04 -95.74 -59.93
C PHE A 57 -0.03 -96.47 -59.06
N SER A 58 0.46 -97.60 -59.56
CA SER A 58 1.44 -98.45 -58.88
C SER A 58 2.87 -98.12 -59.34
N GLY A 59 3.85 -98.38 -58.46
CA GLY A 59 5.27 -98.12 -58.72
C GLY A 59 5.63 -96.63 -58.64
N THR A 60 6.88 -96.33 -58.99
CA THR A 60 7.42 -94.96 -58.95
C THR A 60 6.83 -94.10 -60.09
N PRO A 61 6.33 -92.88 -59.81
CA PRO A 61 5.91 -91.95 -60.84
C PRO A 61 7.01 -91.68 -61.85
N LYS A 62 6.66 -91.57 -63.14
CA LYS A 62 7.59 -91.24 -64.22
C LYS A 62 8.05 -89.79 -64.18
N GLN A 63 7.21 -88.90 -63.69
CA GLN A 63 7.55 -87.52 -63.44
C GLN A 63 6.65 -86.97 -62.33
N THR A 64 7.25 -86.18 -61.43
CA THR A 64 6.53 -85.38 -60.44
C THR A 64 6.72 -83.90 -60.78
N GLY A 65 5.66 -83.11 -60.68
CA GLY A 65 5.66 -81.68 -60.99
C GLY A 65 4.60 -80.93 -60.19
N CYS A 66 4.47 -79.64 -60.45
CA CYS A 66 3.47 -78.80 -59.83
C CYS A 66 2.48 -78.25 -60.86
N ASP A 67 1.19 -78.21 -60.53
CA ASP A 67 0.17 -77.51 -61.32
C ASP A 67 -0.65 -76.55 -60.48
N ALA A 68 -0.87 -75.34 -60.99
CA ALA A 68 -1.73 -74.36 -60.36
C ALA A 68 -3.23 -74.72 -60.52
N ALA A 69 -3.58 -75.50 -61.55
CA ALA A 69 -4.94 -75.92 -61.85
C ALA A 69 -4.95 -77.28 -62.56
N ILE A 70 -6.08 -77.98 -62.53
CA ILE A 70 -6.28 -79.21 -63.29
C ILE A 70 -7.20 -78.85 -64.46
N SER A 71 -6.63 -78.68 -65.65
CA SER A 71 -7.34 -78.26 -66.87
C SER A 71 -6.59 -78.70 -68.13
N GLU A 72 -6.19 -79.96 -68.16
CA GLU A 72 -5.29 -80.51 -69.16
C GLU A 72 -6.02 -81.07 -70.37
N ASN A 73 -5.45 -80.86 -71.56
CA ASN A 73 -5.91 -81.47 -72.81
C ASN A 73 -4.71 -81.87 -73.67
N TRP A 74 -4.37 -83.15 -73.65
CA TRP A 74 -3.25 -83.70 -74.41
C TRP A 74 -3.67 -84.27 -75.78
N GLY A 75 -4.97 -84.28 -76.10
CA GLY A 75 -5.50 -84.93 -77.30
C GLY A 75 -5.06 -86.40 -77.36
N ALA A 76 -4.75 -86.92 -78.55
CA ALA A 76 -4.28 -88.31 -78.73
C ALA A 76 -2.77 -88.51 -78.44
N LYS A 77 -2.10 -87.54 -77.80
CA LYS A 77 -0.65 -87.58 -77.54
C LYS A 77 -0.36 -87.95 -76.09
N ALA A 78 0.81 -88.55 -75.86
CA ALA A 78 1.30 -88.77 -74.51
C ALA A 78 1.62 -87.42 -73.82
N PRO A 79 1.25 -87.21 -72.54
CA PRO A 79 1.51 -85.96 -71.82
C PRO A 79 3.00 -85.60 -71.72
N ILE A 80 3.85 -86.63 -71.64
CA ILE A 80 5.31 -86.55 -71.61
C ILE A 80 5.88 -87.76 -72.38
N SER A 81 7.10 -87.64 -72.89
CA SER A 81 7.73 -88.67 -73.74
C SER A 81 7.91 -90.03 -73.06
N SER A 82 7.97 -90.07 -71.72
CA SER A 82 8.13 -91.31 -70.94
C SER A 82 6.82 -92.04 -70.61
N LEU A 83 5.68 -91.56 -71.13
CA LEU A 83 4.38 -92.20 -70.98
C LEU A 83 3.91 -92.81 -72.32
N PRO A 84 3.13 -93.89 -72.28
CA PRO A 84 2.42 -94.36 -73.47
C PRO A 84 1.32 -93.35 -73.88
N THR A 85 0.90 -93.38 -75.14
CA THR A 85 -0.21 -92.53 -75.65
C THR A 85 -1.57 -92.93 -75.08
N ASN A 86 -1.69 -94.16 -74.58
CA ASN A 86 -2.87 -94.74 -73.94
C ASN A 86 -2.44 -95.56 -72.71
N ASN A 87 -3.35 -95.81 -71.77
CA ASN A 87 -3.11 -96.60 -70.55
C ASN A 87 -2.13 -95.96 -69.55
N PHE A 88 -2.24 -94.65 -69.35
CA PHE A 88 -1.48 -93.91 -68.33
C PHE A 88 -2.39 -93.29 -67.27
N GLY A 89 -1.82 -92.94 -66.12
CA GLY A 89 -2.49 -92.28 -65.01
C GLY A 89 -1.82 -90.99 -64.60
N VAL A 90 -2.61 -90.04 -64.09
CA VAL A 90 -2.12 -88.79 -63.50
C VAL A 90 -2.81 -88.57 -62.15
N ARG A 91 -2.01 -88.33 -61.11
CA ARG A 91 -2.51 -88.03 -59.76
C ARG A 91 -2.12 -86.62 -59.36
N TRP A 92 -3.09 -85.84 -58.91
CA TRP A 92 -2.87 -84.57 -58.26
C TRP A 92 -3.19 -84.67 -56.78
N SER A 93 -2.35 -84.08 -55.93
CA SER A 93 -2.60 -83.95 -54.49
C SER A 93 -2.26 -82.56 -53.97
N VAL A 94 -3.08 -82.03 -53.07
CA VAL A 94 -2.80 -80.77 -52.35
C VAL A 94 -3.41 -80.81 -50.96
N THR A 95 -2.71 -80.27 -49.96
CA THR A 95 -3.31 -79.92 -48.67
C THR A 95 -3.77 -78.46 -48.73
N ARG A 96 -5.07 -78.22 -48.70
CA ARG A 96 -5.67 -76.89 -48.80
C ARG A 96 -6.29 -76.48 -47.47
N ASP A 97 -5.97 -75.27 -47.00
CA ASP A 97 -6.62 -74.67 -45.84
C ASP A 97 -7.91 -73.99 -46.32
N PHE A 98 -9.06 -74.47 -45.85
CA PHE A 98 -10.38 -73.97 -46.19
C PHE A 98 -10.87 -72.89 -45.22
N GLY A 99 -10.02 -72.40 -44.31
CA GLY A 99 -10.39 -71.34 -43.38
C GLY A 99 -11.50 -71.79 -42.43
N SER A 100 -12.61 -71.05 -42.39
CA SER A 100 -13.82 -71.44 -41.65
C SER A 100 -14.57 -72.63 -42.25
N GLY A 101 -14.15 -73.16 -43.40
CA GLY A 101 -14.85 -74.22 -44.12
C GLY A 101 -15.98 -73.65 -44.97
N GLY A 102 -17.09 -74.38 -45.09
CA GLY A 102 -18.30 -73.89 -45.74
C GLY A 102 -18.70 -74.67 -46.99
N PRO A 103 -19.74 -74.20 -47.71
CA PRO A 103 -20.26 -74.88 -48.88
C PRO A 103 -19.38 -74.62 -50.12
N PHE A 104 -18.93 -75.70 -50.76
CA PHE A 104 -18.15 -75.68 -52.00
C PHE A 104 -18.83 -76.48 -53.10
N THR A 105 -18.70 -76.01 -54.33
CA THR A 105 -19.08 -76.77 -55.53
C THR A 105 -17.83 -77.36 -56.15
N PHE A 106 -17.78 -78.68 -56.25
CA PHE A 106 -16.70 -79.44 -56.88
C PHE A 106 -17.17 -79.88 -58.27
N THR A 107 -16.39 -79.55 -59.30
CA THR A 107 -16.71 -79.92 -60.69
C THR A 107 -15.56 -80.71 -61.27
N ALA A 108 -15.79 -81.96 -61.63
CA ALA A 108 -14.83 -82.82 -62.33
C ALA A 108 -15.33 -83.13 -63.74
N ALA A 109 -14.45 -83.07 -64.73
CA ALA A 109 -14.71 -83.42 -66.10
C ALA A 109 -13.54 -84.22 -66.67
N ALA A 110 -13.80 -85.30 -67.39
CA ALA A 110 -12.74 -86.09 -68.02
C ALA A 110 -13.24 -86.89 -69.22
N GLN A 111 -12.37 -87.14 -70.20
CA GLN A 111 -12.49 -88.30 -71.09
C GLN A 111 -11.76 -89.45 -70.44
N ASP A 112 -12.38 -90.62 -70.36
CA ASP A 112 -12.00 -91.73 -69.48
C ASP A 112 -12.22 -91.47 -67.98
N GLY A 113 -11.32 -91.96 -67.12
CA GLY A 113 -11.57 -92.12 -65.69
C GLY A 113 -11.12 -90.93 -64.87
N ILE A 114 -12.00 -90.35 -64.03
CA ILE A 114 -11.60 -89.40 -62.97
C ILE A 114 -12.24 -89.74 -61.62
N ARG A 115 -11.46 -89.62 -60.54
CA ARG A 115 -11.92 -89.72 -59.14
C ARG A 115 -11.37 -88.57 -58.31
N VAL A 116 -12.22 -87.97 -57.48
CA VAL A 116 -11.83 -86.91 -56.55
C VAL A 116 -12.07 -87.35 -55.13
N TYR A 117 -11.08 -87.14 -54.26
CA TYR A 117 -11.08 -87.50 -52.85
C TYR A 117 -10.86 -86.24 -52.00
N VAL A 118 -11.57 -86.16 -50.88
CA VAL A 118 -11.33 -85.21 -49.79
C VAL A 118 -11.01 -86.05 -48.56
N ASP A 119 -9.82 -85.87 -47.98
CA ASP A 119 -9.32 -86.64 -46.83
C ASP A 119 -9.40 -88.15 -47.01
N GLY A 120 -9.00 -88.61 -48.19
CA GLY A 120 -9.05 -90.01 -48.58
C GLY A 120 -10.46 -90.56 -48.88
N VAL A 121 -11.52 -89.78 -48.62
CA VAL A 121 -12.91 -90.16 -48.91
C VAL A 121 -13.28 -89.73 -50.32
N ARG A 122 -13.71 -90.68 -51.17
CA ARG A 122 -14.11 -90.42 -52.56
C ARG A 122 -15.41 -89.61 -52.60
N LYS A 123 -15.38 -88.43 -53.24
CA LYS A 123 -16.53 -87.53 -53.42
C LYS A 123 -17.06 -87.52 -54.85
N VAL A 124 -16.17 -87.71 -55.84
CA VAL A 124 -16.54 -87.86 -57.25
C VAL A 124 -15.96 -89.17 -57.80
N ASP A 125 -16.76 -89.91 -58.55
CA ASP A 125 -16.35 -91.16 -59.22
C ASP A 125 -16.96 -91.23 -60.61
N LEU A 126 -16.12 -90.97 -61.62
CA LEU A 126 -16.42 -91.11 -63.04
C LEU A 126 -15.39 -92.07 -63.66
N TRP A 127 -15.24 -93.27 -63.10
CA TRP A 127 -14.20 -94.23 -63.49
C TRP A 127 -14.63 -95.16 -64.62
N LYS A 128 -14.81 -94.61 -65.83
CA LYS A 128 -15.32 -95.34 -67.01
C LYS A 128 -14.47 -95.03 -68.24
N ASN A 129 -14.24 -96.00 -69.11
CA ASN A 129 -13.61 -95.79 -70.41
C ASN A 129 -14.65 -95.21 -71.39
N VAL A 130 -14.43 -93.99 -71.87
CA VAL A 130 -15.40 -93.23 -72.69
C VAL A 130 -14.69 -92.36 -73.73
N SER A 131 -15.29 -92.23 -74.91
CA SER A 131 -14.76 -91.43 -76.03
C SER A 131 -15.20 -89.96 -76.03
N THR A 132 -16.05 -89.54 -75.09
CA THR A 132 -16.52 -88.15 -74.91
C THR A 132 -16.40 -87.71 -73.47
N THR A 133 -16.25 -86.40 -73.24
CA THR A 133 -16.01 -85.86 -71.89
C THR A 133 -17.25 -86.05 -71.02
N VAL A 134 -17.12 -86.80 -69.92
CA VAL A 134 -18.13 -86.91 -68.86
C VAL A 134 -17.86 -85.87 -67.77
N LYS A 135 -18.93 -85.32 -67.20
CA LYS A 135 -18.85 -84.26 -66.17
C LYS A 135 -19.73 -84.60 -64.98
N LYS A 136 -19.26 -84.30 -63.77
CA LYS A 136 -20.05 -84.37 -62.52
C LYS A 136 -19.74 -83.17 -61.65
N THR A 137 -20.82 -82.54 -61.17
CA THR A 137 -20.78 -81.48 -60.17
C THR A 137 -21.38 -82.00 -58.86
N VAL A 138 -20.71 -81.73 -57.74
CA VAL A 138 -21.21 -82.06 -56.40
C VAL A 138 -21.04 -80.86 -55.47
N ASP A 139 -22.07 -80.55 -54.71
CA ASP A 139 -22.00 -79.57 -53.63
C ASP A 139 -21.63 -80.29 -52.34
N LEU A 140 -20.64 -79.77 -51.62
CA LEU A 140 -20.09 -80.35 -50.41
C LEU A 140 -19.92 -79.27 -49.35
N THR A 141 -20.21 -79.59 -48.10
CA THR A 141 -19.77 -78.77 -46.97
C THR A 141 -18.42 -79.27 -46.50
N ILE A 142 -17.41 -78.42 -46.56
CA ILE A 142 -16.06 -78.70 -46.06
C ILE A 142 -15.97 -78.17 -44.63
N ALA A 143 -15.37 -78.95 -43.73
CA ALA A 143 -15.17 -78.52 -42.36
C ALA A 143 -14.11 -77.40 -42.28
N PRO A 144 -14.01 -76.66 -41.17
CA PRO A 144 -12.95 -75.68 -40.98
C PRO A 144 -11.56 -76.32 -40.99
N GLY A 145 -10.58 -75.60 -41.55
CA GLY A 145 -9.16 -75.95 -41.49
C GLY A 145 -8.60 -76.67 -42.72
N LYS A 146 -7.51 -77.42 -42.51
CA LYS A 146 -6.72 -78.04 -43.60
C LYS A 146 -7.28 -79.39 -44.01
N HIS A 147 -7.53 -79.56 -45.30
CA HIS A 147 -8.02 -80.79 -45.92
C HIS A 147 -7.14 -81.21 -47.09
N THR A 148 -6.99 -82.52 -47.29
CA THR A 148 -6.27 -83.08 -48.44
C THR A 148 -7.23 -83.32 -49.59
N LEU A 149 -6.90 -82.76 -50.76
CA LEU A 149 -7.58 -83.06 -52.01
C LEU A 149 -6.69 -83.98 -52.85
N ARG A 150 -7.26 -85.07 -53.36
CA ARG A 150 -6.59 -85.95 -54.33
C ARG A 150 -7.47 -86.16 -55.55
N VAL A 151 -6.91 -85.96 -56.74
CA VAL A 151 -7.59 -86.21 -58.02
C VAL A 151 -6.81 -87.26 -58.79
N ASP A 152 -7.44 -88.38 -59.09
CA ASP A 152 -6.86 -89.46 -59.88
C ASP A 152 -7.52 -89.46 -61.26
N TYR A 153 -6.72 -89.39 -62.31
CA TYR A 153 -7.13 -89.44 -63.71
C TYR A 153 -6.46 -90.60 -64.42
N VAL A 154 -7.18 -91.27 -65.31
CA VAL A 154 -6.62 -92.27 -66.22
C VAL A 154 -7.15 -92.05 -67.63
N ASN A 155 -6.25 -92.23 -68.59
CA ASN A 155 -6.60 -92.39 -70.00
C ASN A 155 -6.36 -93.86 -70.37
N TRP A 156 -7.42 -94.56 -70.76
CA TRP A 156 -7.36 -95.92 -71.26
C TRP A 156 -7.22 -95.93 -72.78
N THR A 157 -8.00 -95.11 -73.48
CA THR A 157 -8.00 -95.06 -74.95
C THR A 157 -8.38 -93.68 -75.49
N GLY A 158 -7.73 -93.24 -76.56
CA GLY A 158 -8.15 -92.07 -77.32
C GLY A 158 -7.64 -90.77 -76.72
N ASN A 159 -8.44 -89.70 -76.80
CA ASN A 159 -8.00 -88.38 -76.37
C ASN A 159 -7.95 -88.28 -74.84
N ALA A 160 -6.90 -87.66 -74.30
CA ALA A 160 -6.75 -87.40 -72.88
C ALA A 160 -7.12 -85.95 -72.54
N ASN A 161 -8.22 -85.77 -71.81
CA ASN A 161 -8.75 -84.48 -71.37
C ASN A 161 -9.26 -84.59 -69.94
N VAL A 162 -8.85 -83.68 -69.06
CA VAL A 162 -9.23 -83.68 -67.65
C VAL A 162 -9.30 -82.26 -67.08
N GLY A 163 -10.35 -82.00 -66.32
CA GLY A 163 -10.56 -80.75 -65.60
C GLY A 163 -11.12 -80.99 -64.20
N PHE A 164 -10.61 -80.25 -63.21
CA PHE A 164 -11.18 -80.22 -61.86
C PHE A 164 -11.11 -78.82 -61.25
N THR A 165 -12.24 -78.36 -60.72
CA THR A 165 -12.33 -77.11 -59.96
C THR A 165 -13.12 -77.30 -58.67
N TYR A 166 -12.81 -76.48 -57.68
CA TYR A 166 -13.59 -76.33 -56.45
C TYR A 166 -13.76 -74.84 -56.15
N THR A 167 -14.99 -74.38 -55.95
CA THR A 167 -15.29 -72.96 -55.72
C THR A 167 -16.25 -72.79 -54.53
N PRO A 168 -16.04 -71.79 -53.65
CA PRO A 168 -16.97 -71.52 -52.55
C PRO A 168 -18.32 -71.05 -53.10
N ARG A 169 -19.40 -71.37 -52.39
CA ARG A 169 -20.77 -70.98 -52.73
C ARG A 169 -21.21 -69.76 -51.94
N THR A 170 -20.97 -68.58 -52.48
CA THR A 170 -20.99 -67.32 -51.72
C THR A 170 -22.35 -66.62 -51.60
N SER A 171 -23.46 -67.28 -51.92
CA SER A 171 -24.79 -66.65 -51.82
C SER A 171 -25.29 -66.69 -50.38
N ALA A 172 -25.85 -65.59 -49.88
CA ALA A 172 -26.42 -65.48 -48.53
C ALA A 172 -27.48 -66.54 -48.20
N ALA A 173 -28.15 -67.12 -49.20
CA ALA A 173 -29.13 -68.20 -49.00
C ALA A 173 -28.48 -69.57 -48.66
N VAL A 174 -27.23 -69.78 -49.09
CA VAL A 174 -26.53 -71.08 -49.01
C VAL A 174 -25.43 -71.06 -47.96
N ASP A 175 -24.62 -70.00 -47.95
CA ASP A 175 -23.51 -69.89 -47.01
C ASP A 175 -23.93 -69.15 -45.74
N LYS A 176 -23.87 -69.90 -44.62
CA LYS A 176 -24.17 -69.44 -43.26
C LYS A 176 -22.94 -69.52 -42.35
N VAL A 177 -21.77 -69.85 -42.90
CA VAL A 177 -20.56 -70.08 -42.12
C VAL A 177 -19.82 -68.76 -41.96
N LYS A 178 -19.75 -68.26 -40.73
CA LYS A 178 -19.01 -67.04 -40.42
C LYS A 178 -17.51 -67.23 -40.70
N PRO A 179 -16.82 -66.20 -41.22
CA PRO A 179 -15.36 -66.20 -41.32
C PRO A 179 -14.69 -66.39 -39.95
N LEU A 180 -13.41 -66.78 -39.96
CA LEU A 180 -12.61 -66.80 -38.75
C LEU A 180 -12.44 -65.38 -38.20
N THR A 181 -12.31 -65.27 -36.88
CA THR A 181 -11.94 -63.98 -36.26
C THR A 181 -10.54 -63.57 -36.74
N PRO A 182 -10.34 -62.32 -37.20
CA PRO A 182 -9.01 -61.82 -37.51
C PRO A 182 -8.06 -61.96 -36.30
N THR A 183 -6.78 -62.20 -36.56
CA THR A 183 -5.78 -62.36 -35.49
C THR A 183 -4.67 -61.31 -35.61
N GLY A 184 -3.91 -61.11 -34.53
CA GLY A 184 -2.75 -60.23 -34.54
C GLY A 184 -3.08 -58.73 -34.69
N LEU A 185 -4.22 -58.27 -34.17
CA LEU A 185 -4.52 -56.84 -34.12
C LEU A 185 -3.43 -56.11 -33.30
N ALA A 186 -2.75 -55.18 -33.95
CA ALA A 186 -1.83 -54.23 -33.35
C ALA A 186 -2.27 -52.81 -33.70
N VAL A 187 -2.07 -51.89 -32.75
CA VAL A 187 -2.37 -50.46 -32.89
C VAL A 187 -1.11 -49.70 -32.52
N ALA A 188 -0.59 -48.90 -33.44
CA ALA A 188 0.54 -48.00 -33.23
C ALA A 188 0.05 -46.56 -33.29
N TYR A 189 0.25 -45.81 -32.20
CA TYR A 189 -0.14 -44.41 -32.12
C TYR A 189 1.06 -43.48 -32.31
N ASP A 190 0.89 -42.51 -33.18
CA ASP A 190 1.88 -41.47 -33.42
C ASP A 190 1.45 -40.19 -32.68
N THR A 191 2.14 -39.88 -31.59
CA THR A 191 1.88 -38.70 -30.76
C THR A 191 2.18 -37.38 -31.48
N ALA A 192 2.97 -37.39 -32.55
CA ALA A 192 3.30 -36.20 -33.33
C ALA A 192 2.21 -35.89 -34.37
N THR A 193 1.61 -36.90 -34.98
CA THR A 193 0.54 -36.70 -35.98
C THR A 193 -0.87 -36.88 -35.44
N GLY A 194 -1.03 -37.46 -34.24
CA GLY A 194 -2.33 -37.74 -33.64
C GLY A 194 -3.06 -38.93 -34.26
N ARG A 195 -2.37 -39.77 -35.05
CA ARG A 195 -2.99 -40.84 -35.84
C ARG A 195 -2.70 -42.22 -35.26
N ALA A 196 -3.68 -43.12 -35.32
CA ALA A 196 -3.51 -44.52 -34.94
C ALA A 196 -3.49 -45.43 -36.18
N LYS A 197 -2.40 -46.17 -36.37
CA LYS A 197 -2.28 -47.17 -37.43
C LYS A 197 -2.58 -48.55 -36.88
N LEU A 198 -3.59 -49.20 -37.44
CA LEU A 198 -4.02 -50.55 -37.13
C LEU A 198 -3.50 -51.53 -38.19
N THR A 199 -3.07 -52.72 -37.75
CA THR A 199 -2.68 -53.84 -38.61
C THR A 199 -3.19 -55.16 -38.03
N TRP A 200 -3.56 -56.11 -38.89
CA TRP A 200 -3.97 -57.46 -38.50
C TRP A 200 -3.50 -58.50 -39.53
N ALA A 201 -3.59 -59.79 -39.20
CA ALA A 201 -3.25 -60.86 -40.13
C ALA A 201 -4.38 -61.09 -41.16
N ALA A 202 -4.00 -61.40 -42.41
CA ALA A 202 -4.96 -61.81 -43.44
C ALA A 202 -5.65 -63.12 -43.03
N ASN A 203 -6.95 -63.21 -43.27
CA ASN A 203 -7.68 -64.44 -43.03
C ASN A 203 -7.51 -65.41 -44.20
N LYS A 204 -7.92 -66.67 -43.99
CA LYS A 204 -7.66 -67.78 -44.91
C LYS A 204 -8.88 -68.18 -45.75
N GLU A 205 -10.02 -67.51 -45.60
CA GLU A 205 -11.24 -67.88 -46.29
C GLU A 205 -11.15 -67.56 -47.79
N MET A 206 -11.67 -68.45 -48.63
CA MET A 206 -11.66 -68.27 -50.08
C MET A 206 -12.79 -67.36 -50.57
N ASP A 207 -13.77 -67.08 -49.72
CA ASP A 207 -14.93 -66.23 -49.95
C ASP A 207 -14.96 -64.97 -49.09
N LEU A 208 -13.83 -64.62 -48.45
CA LEU A 208 -13.67 -63.36 -47.73
C LEU A 208 -14.05 -62.17 -48.63
N ALA A 209 -14.88 -61.27 -48.10
CA ALA A 209 -15.22 -60.01 -48.77
C ALA A 209 -14.44 -58.82 -48.19
N GLY A 210 -14.07 -58.85 -46.92
CA GLY A 210 -13.21 -57.83 -46.31
C GLY A 210 -13.28 -57.78 -44.79
N TYR A 211 -12.97 -56.60 -44.26
CA TYR A 211 -12.88 -56.30 -42.83
C TYR A 211 -13.68 -55.07 -42.46
N ARG A 212 -14.21 -55.02 -41.23
CA ARG A 212 -14.82 -53.84 -40.61
C ARG A 212 -14.01 -53.44 -39.38
N VAL A 213 -13.59 -52.19 -39.33
CA VAL A 213 -12.74 -51.62 -38.26
C VAL A 213 -13.58 -50.70 -37.40
N TYR A 214 -13.62 -50.96 -36.08
CA TYR A 214 -14.37 -50.16 -35.12
C TYR A 214 -13.45 -49.48 -34.12
N ARG A 215 -13.84 -48.27 -33.70
CA ARG A 215 -13.28 -47.53 -32.57
C ARG A 215 -14.34 -47.34 -31.51
N ARG A 216 -13.99 -47.58 -30.25
CA ARG A 216 -14.81 -47.32 -29.08
C ARG A 216 -14.16 -46.25 -28.21
N ASP A 217 -14.93 -45.23 -27.89
CA ASP A 217 -14.59 -44.27 -26.84
C ASP A 217 -14.77 -44.93 -25.47
N LEU A 218 -13.71 -44.99 -24.66
CA LEU A 218 -13.77 -45.71 -23.39
C LEU A 218 -14.47 -44.93 -22.28
N ALA A 219 -14.62 -43.60 -22.41
CA ALA A 219 -15.33 -42.77 -21.45
C ALA A 219 -16.85 -42.82 -21.69
N THR A 220 -17.29 -42.70 -22.94
CA THR A 220 -18.72 -42.70 -23.29
C THR A 220 -19.25 -44.09 -23.67
N ASN A 221 -18.36 -45.06 -23.86
CA ASN A 221 -18.67 -46.43 -24.29
C ASN A 221 -19.35 -46.51 -25.68
N VAL A 222 -19.20 -45.47 -26.51
CA VAL A 222 -19.77 -45.41 -27.87
C VAL A 222 -18.82 -46.06 -28.87
N GLU A 223 -19.31 -47.04 -29.63
CA GLU A 223 -18.57 -47.73 -30.68
C GLU A 223 -18.97 -47.21 -32.08
N THR A 224 -17.98 -46.90 -32.92
CA THR A 224 -18.14 -46.32 -34.25
C THR A 224 -17.44 -47.18 -35.29
N LEU A 225 -18.12 -47.49 -36.39
CA LEU A 225 -17.51 -48.10 -37.57
C LEU A 225 -16.65 -47.04 -38.30
N LEU A 226 -15.34 -47.24 -38.33
CA LEU A 226 -14.40 -46.34 -39.00
C LEU A 226 -14.25 -46.66 -40.48
N ALA A 227 -14.16 -47.94 -40.83
CA ALA A 227 -13.90 -48.35 -42.20
C ALA A 227 -14.41 -49.76 -42.51
N THR A 228 -14.80 -49.96 -43.76
CA THR A 228 -14.89 -51.28 -44.40
C THR A 228 -13.78 -51.38 -45.44
N THR A 229 -12.90 -52.37 -45.35
CA THR A 229 -11.67 -52.45 -46.17
C THR A 229 -11.31 -53.88 -46.52
N THR A 230 -10.69 -54.09 -47.68
CA THR A 230 -10.08 -55.39 -48.05
C THR A 230 -8.61 -55.49 -47.63
N ALA A 231 -7.99 -54.36 -47.26
CA ALA A 231 -6.62 -54.33 -46.75
C ALA A 231 -6.54 -54.87 -45.32
N THR A 232 -5.36 -55.33 -44.92
CA THR A 232 -5.07 -55.78 -43.54
C THR A 232 -4.53 -54.66 -42.64
N THR A 233 -4.81 -53.41 -43.02
CA THR A 233 -4.38 -52.22 -42.30
C THR A 233 -5.39 -51.09 -42.47
N HIS A 234 -5.48 -50.23 -41.45
CA HIS A 234 -6.27 -49.00 -41.48
C HIS A 234 -5.55 -47.93 -40.64
N THR A 235 -5.66 -46.67 -41.03
CA THR A 235 -5.16 -45.54 -40.22
C THR A 235 -6.34 -44.66 -39.83
N ASP A 236 -6.63 -44.59 -38.54
CA ASP A 236 -7.58 -43.63 -37.99
C ASP A 236 -6.91 -42.25 -37.92
N ALA A 237 -7.27 -41.38 -38.88
CA ALA A 237 -6.86 -39.98 -38.92
C ALA A 237 -7.86 -39.03 -38.23
N THR A 238 -8.95 -39.57 -37.69
CA THR A 238 -10.05 -38.85 -37.04
C THR A 238 -10.05 -39.01 -35.52
N LEU A 239 -8.94 -39.51 -34.97
CA LEU A 239 -8.78 -39.76 -33.54
C LEU A 239 -8.61 -38.42 -32.80
N PRO A 240 -9.49 -38.06 -31.85
CA PRO A 240 -9.34 -36.85 -31.05
C PRO A 240 -8.04 -36.86 -30.24
N VAL A 241 -7.39 -35.70 -30.10
CA VAL A 241 -6.12 -35.53 -29.36
C VAL A 241 -6.34 -34.74 -28.08
N THR A 242 -7.10 -35.35 -27.16
CA THR A 242 -7.62 -34.72 -25.94
C THR A 242 -7.18 -35.46 -24.67
N GLY A 243 -6.15 -36.31 -24.73
CA GLY A 243 -5.76 -37.16 -23.59
C GLY A 243 -6.66 -38.38 -23.35
N ALA A 244 -7.78 -38.50 -24.08
CA ALA A 244 -8.75 -39.57 -23.90
C ALA A 244 -8.26 -40.93 -24.40
N ALA A 245 -8.84 -42.01 -23.85
CA ALA A 245 -8.53 -43.39 -24.21
C ALA A 245 -9.58 -44.01 -25.15
N TYR A 246 -9.11 -44.68 -26.19
CA TYR A 246 -9.93 -45.34 -27.21
C TYR A 246 -9.50 -46.79 -27.41
N ALA A 247 -10.44 -47.68 -27.70
CA ALA A 247 -10.19 -49.08 -28.02
C ALA A 247 -10.61 -49.44 -29.45
N TYR A 248 -9.90 -50.36 -30.09
CA TYR A 248 -10.19 -50.83 -31.44
C TYR A 248 -10.48 -52.32 -31.51
N ARG A 249 -11.38 -52.70 -32.43
CA ARG A 249 -11.65 -54.10 -32.82
C ARG A 249 -11.82 -54.22 -34.32
N VAL A 250 -11.49 -55.39 -34.86
CA VAL A 250 -11.67 -55.70 -36.29
C VAL A 250 -12.49 -56.97 -36.45
N PHE A 251 -13.37 -56.98 -37.44
CA PHE A 251 -14.21 -58.11 -37.81
C PHE A 251 -13.96 -58.48 -39.27
N ALA A 252 -13.93 -59.76 -39.61
CA ALA A 252 -13.96 -60.23 -41.00
C ALA A 252 -15.41 -60.44 -41.45
N TYR A 253 -15.69 -60.25 -42.73
CA TYR A 253 -16.97 -60.63 -43.34
C TYR A 253 -16.77 -61.28 -44.71
N ASP A 254 -17.62 -62.25 -45.05
CA ASP A 254 -17.59 -62.96 -46.32
C ASP A 254 -18.52 -62.33 -47.37
N LYS A 255 -18.47 -62.87 -48.59
CA LYS A 255 -19.32 -62.47 -49.73
C LYS A 255 -20.80 -62.81 -49.55
N ALA A 256 -21.14 -63.70 -48.61
CA ALA A 256 -22.51 -64.01 -48.22
C ALA A 256 -23.07 -63.02 -47.17
N GLY A 257 -22.20 -62.18 -46.59
CA GLY A 257 -22.52 -61.17 -45.60
C GLY A 257 -22.40 -61.64 -44.14
N ASN A 258 -21.90 -62.86 -43.88
CA ASN A 258 -21.70 -63.32 -42.51
C ASN A 258 -20.48 -62.61 -41.90
N GLN A 259 -20.57 -62.24 -40.63
CA GLN A 259 -19.52 -61.53 -39.90
C GLN A 259 -18.92 -62.42 -38.80
N SER A 260 -17.60 -62.41 -38.66
CA SER A 260 -16.86 -63.09 -37.59
C SER A 260 -17.18 -62.52 -36.20
N ALA A 261 -16.66 -63.12 -35.14
CA ALA A 261 -16.51 -62.38 -33.89
C ALA A 261 -15.42 -61.30 -34.06
N GLY A 262 -15.43 -60.28 -33.19
CA GLY A 262 -14.42 -59.22 -33.20
C GLY A 262 -13.13 -59.69 -32.58
N THR A 263 -12.01 -59.08 -32.97
CA THR A 263 -10.73 -59.27 -32.27
C THR A 263 -10.83 -58.87 -30.80
N ALA A 264 -9.90 -59.36 -29.98
CA ALA A 264 -9.64 -58.75 -28.67
C ALA A 264 -9.29 -57.26 -28.84
N GLU A 265 -9.68 -56.45 -27.86
CA GLU A 265 -9.45 -55.00 -27.91
C GLU A 265 -7.99 -54.64 -27.79
N LYS A 266 -7.63 -53.56 -28.49
CA LYS A 266 -6.38 -52.83 -28.30
C LYS A 266 -6.67 -51.36 -28.05
N SER A 267 -6.18 -50.85 -26.93
CA SER A 267 -6.41 -49.47 -26.50
C SER A 267 -5.22 -48.57 -26.78
N VAL A 268 -5.51 -47.29 -26.96
CA VAL A 268 -4.56 -46.18 -27.06
C VAL A 268 -5.05 -45.02 -26.20
N THR A 269 -4.13 -44.34 -25.51
CA THR A 269 -4.37 -43.03 -24.91
C THR A 269 -3.78 -41.97 -25.82
N THR A 270 -4.58 -40.97 -26.17
CA THR A 270 -4.20 -39.93 -27.13
C THR A 270 -3.33 -38.88 -26.45
N ALA A 271 -2.47 -38.19 -27.21
CA ALA A 271 -1.80 -37.00 -26.72
C ALA A 271 -2.86 -35.91 -26.46
N ASP A 272 -2.66 -35.12 -25.42
CA ASP A 272 -3.50 -33.96 -25.14
C ASP A 272 -2.91 -32.70 -25.77
N ARG A 273 -3.69 -32.05 -26.63
CA ARG A 273 -3.34 -30.80 -27.31
C ARG A 273 -4.38 -29.71 -27.10
N THR A 274 -5.30 -29.91 -26.17
CA THR A 274 -6.39 -28.97 -25.92
C THR A 274 -6.01 -28.10 -24.74
N ALA A 275 -5.80 -26.81 -24.98
CA ALA A 275 -5.55 -25.89 -23.88
C ALA A 275 -6.82 -25.70 -23.02
N PRO A 276 -6.66 -25.47 -21.70
CA PRO A 276 -7.78 -25.07 -20.85
C PRO A 276 -8.46 -23.78 -21.31
N ALA A 277 -9.64 -23.49 -20.76
CA ALA A 277 -10.26 -22.18 -20.92
C ALA A 277 -9.36 -21.06 -20.36
N LEU A 278 -9.41 -19.85 -20.93
CA LEU A 278 -8.66 -18.72 -20.38
C LEU A 278 -9.26 -18.25 -19.04
N PRO A 279 -8.45 -17.76 -18.08
CA PRO A 279 -8.95 -17.20 -16.83
C PRO A 279 -9.84 -15.97 -17.04
N TYR A 280 -10.67 -15.63 -16.04
CA TYR A 280 -11.56 -14.47 -16.09
C TYR A 280 -11.51 -13.65 -14.79
N ASP A 281 -12.16 -12.48 -14.76
CA ASP A 281 -12.15 -11.53 -13.63
C ASP A 281 -10.76 -11.11 -13.14
N LEU A 282 -9.79 -10.99 -14.06
CA LEU A 282 -8.48 -10.46 -13.72
C LEU A 282 -8.61 -9.04 -13.16
N LYS A 283 -8.03 -8.82 -11.98
CA LYS A 283 -7.91 -7.52 -11.32
C LYS A 283 -6.47 -7.32 -10.87
N VAL A 284 -6.04 -6.08 -10.89
CA VAL A 284 -4.75 -5.65 -10.34
C VAL A 284 -4.97 -4.51 -9.35
N THR A 285 -4.22 -4.51 -8.26
CA THR A 285 -4.27 -3.45 -7.24
C THR A 285 -2.84 -3.07 -6.87
N ASP A 286 -2.55 -1.78 -6.86
CA ASP A 286 -1.28 -1.23 -6.34
C ASP A 286 -1.22 -1.45 -4.82
N ALA A 287 -0.15 -2.07 -4.35
CA ALA A 287 0.15 -2.32 -2.95
C ALA A 287 1.53 -1.75 -2.61
N ALA A 288 1.86 -1.68 -1.31
CA ALA A 288 3.10 -1.06 -0.83
C ALA A 288 4.35 -1.58 -1.55
N ASP A 289 4.51 -2.91 -1.66
CA ASP A 289 5.74 -3.53 -2.19
C ASP A 289 5.59 -4.09 -3.61
N GLY A 290 4.44 -3.90 -4.28
CA GLY A 290 4.14 -4.66 -5.50
C GLY A 290 2.77 -4.38 -6.10
N ASN A 291 2.56 -4.84 -7.34
CA ASN A 291 1.22 -4.97 -7.89
C ASN A 291 0.65 -6.36 -7.53
N LYS A 292 -0.51 -6.41 -6.89
CA LYS A 292 -1.21 -7.66 -6.56
C LYS A 292 -2.25 -7.97 -7.62
N LEU A 293 -2.13 -9.15 -8.22
CA LEU A 293 -3.06 -9.66 -9.23
C LEU A 293 -3.92 -10.78 -8.64
N VAL A 294 -5.20 -10.77 -8.98
CA VAL A 294 -6.16 -11.83 -8.64
C VAL A 294 -7.07 -12.12 -9.82
N TRP A 295 -7.48 -13.37 -10.00
CA TRP A 295 -8.39 -13.80 -11.07
C TRP A 295 -9.26 -14.97 -10.60
N SER A 296 -10.19 -15.39 -11.44
CA SER A 296 -11.02 -16.58 -11.24
C SER A 296 -10.39 -17.78 -11.96
N GLY A 297 -10.40 -18.94 -11.29
CA GLY A 297 -9.83 -20.17 -11.81
C GLY A 297 -10.71 -20.83 -12.88
N VAL A 298 -10.13 -21.75 -13.63
CA VAL A 298 -10.78 -22.52 -14.70
C VAL A 298 -10.49 -24.00 -14.55
N GLU A 299 -11.43 -24.85 -15.00
CA GLU A 299 -11.24 -26.30 -14.98
C GLU A 299 -10.04 -26.71 -15.84
N GLU A 300 -9.40 -27.83 -15.48
CA GLU A 300 -8.23 -28.41 -16.17
C GLU A 300 -6.96 -27.54 -16.16
N ALA A 301 -6.98 -26.35 -15.55
CA ALA A 301 -5.78 -25.55 -15.31
C ALA A 301 -4.98 -26.07 -14.11
N GLU A 302 -3.75 -26.48 -14.36
CA GLU A 302 -2.77 -26.87 -13.34
C GLU A 302 -1.93 -25.67 -12.86
N SER A 303 -1.77 -24.66 -13.73
CA SER A 303 -1.07 -23.42 -13.40
C SER A 303 -1.54 -22.23 -14.23
N TYR A 304 -1.17 -21.04 -13.78
CA TYR A 304 -1.44 -19.77 -14.44
C TYR A 304 -0.13 -19.07 -14.74
N LEU A 305 0.03 -18.58 -15.98
CA LEU A 305 1.18 -17.85 -16.47
C LEU A 305 0.85 -16.35 -16.47
N VAL A 306 1.66 -15.56 -15.78
CA VAL A 306 1.42 -14.12 -15.62
C VAL A 306 2.36 -13.35 -16.53
N TYR A 307 1.80 -12.41 -17.29
CA TYR A 307 2.51 -11.58 -18.24
C TYR A 307 2.35 -10.10 -17.92
N ARG A 308 3.39 -9.32 -18.23
CA ARG A 308 3.44 -7.86 -18.06
C ARG A 308 3.93 -7.16 -19.32
N ALA A 309 3.39 -5.99 -19.60
CA ALA A 309 3.84 -5.05 -20.62
C ALA A 309 3.83 -3.61 -20.07
N THR A 310 4.55 -2.70 -20.74
CA THR A 310 4.59 -1.25 -20.42
C THR A 310 3.67 -0.41 -21.30
N ALA A 311 2.97 -1.05 -22.26
CA ALA A 311 1.95 -0.44 -23.11
C ALA A 311 0.85 -1.47 -23.40
N VAL A 312 -0.39 -1.00 -23.59
CA VAL A 312 -1.57 -1.86 -23.81
C VAL A 312 -1.43 -2.75 -25.06
N ASP A 313 -0.86 -2.22 -26.14
CA ASP A 313 -0.58 -2.94 -27.39
C ASP A 313 0.88 -3.42 -27.48
N GLY A 314 1.57 -3.48 -26.33
CA GLY A 314 2.99 -3.81 -26.24
C GLY A 314 3.30 -5.31 -26.29
N THR A 315 4.59 -5.63 -26.16
CA THR A 315 5.04 -7.02 -26.02
C THR A 315 4.86 -7.48 -24.56
N TYR A 316 4.01 -8.48 -24.36
CA TYR A 316 3.76 -9.09 -23.05
C TYR A 316 4.81 -10.14 -22.71
N VAL A 317 5.63 -9.87 -21.70
CA VAL A 317 6.70 -10.76 -21.21
C VAL A 317 6.20 -11.54 -20.01
N LYS A 318 6.47 -12.85 -19.96
CA LYS A 318 6.13 -13.68 -18.79
C LYS A 318 7.00 -13.26 -17.60
N ILE A 319 6.39 -12.88 -16.50
CA ILE A 319 7.07 -12.48 -15.26
C ILE A 319 7.03 -13.56 -14.18
N GLY A 320 6.13 -14.55 -14.32
CA GLY A 320 6.04 -15.63 -13.36
C GLY A 320 4.92 -16.62 -13.67
N SER A 321 4.69 -17.51 -12.72
CA SER A 321 3.57 -18.45 -12.72
C SER A 321 3.06 -18.72 -11.32
N SER A 322 1.80 -19.12 -11.20
CA SER A 322 1.14 -19.46 -9.94
C SER A 322 0.30 -20.72 -10.10
N THR A 323 0.26 -21.59 -9.08
CA THR A 323 -0.70 -22.72 -9.02
C THR A 323 -2.04 -22.30 -8.40
N GLY A 324 -2.08 -21.13 -7.74
CA GLY A 324 -3.30 -20.53 -7.22
C GLY A 324 -3.83 -19.42 -8.14
N THR A 325 -4.87 -18.73 -7.70
CA THR A 325 -5.55 -17.68 -8.46
C THR A 325 -5.09 -16.25 -8.12
N SER A 326 -3.83 -16.12 -7.70
CA SER A 326 -3.22 -14.83 -7.40
C SER A 326 -1.72 -14.83 -7.69
N PHE A 327 -1.17 -13.64 -7.92
CA PHE A 327 0.24 -13.39 -8.12
C PHE A 327 0.63 -12.02 -7.59
N TYR A 328 1.85 -11.89 -7.09
CA TYR A 328 2.40 -10.63 -6.60
C TYR A 328 3.62 -10.25 -7.44
N ASP A 329 3.54 -9.11 -8.14
CA ASP A 329 4.66 -8.54 -8.89
C ASP A 329 5.39 -7.50 -8.03
N ASP A 330 6.38 -7.98 -7.28
CA ASP A 330 7.29 -7.18 -6.45
C ASP A 330 8.38 -6.44 -7.27
N THR A 331 8.44 -6.68 -8.59
CA THR A 331 9.43 -6.08 -9.48
C THR A 331 8.91 -4.85 -10.24
N ALA A 332 7.63 -4.51 -10.08
CA ALA A 332 7.03 -3.34 -10.72
C ALA A 332 7.57 -2.04 -10.09
N ALA A 333 8.41 -1.28 -10.79
CA ALA A 333 8.93 -0.02 -10.26
C ALA A 333 7.83 1.02 -9.97
N GLU A 334 8.05 1.87 -8.96
CA GLU A 334 7.20 3.04 -8.67
C GLU A 334 7.16 4.01 -9.86
N LYS A 335 6.18 4.93 -9.87
CA LYS A 335 5.99 5.93 -10.94
C LYS A 335 5.78 5.34 -12.34
N SER A 336 5.49 4.04 -12.43
CA SER A 336 5.41 3.30 -13.68
C SER A 336 4.04 2.66 -13.87
N THR A 337 3.53 2.73 -15.09
CA THR A 337 2.29 2.06 -15.50
C THR A 337 2.60 0.71 -16.15
N TYR A 338 1.90 -0.32 -15.71
CA TYR A 338 2.04 -1.69 -16.22
C TYR A 338 0.69 -2.27 -16.61
N PHE A 339 0.72 -3.09 -17.65
CA PHE A 339 -0.43 -3.83 -18.17
C PHE A 339 -0.21 -5.32 -17.94
N TYR A 340 -1.19 -6.00 -17.36
CA TYR A 340 -1.09 -7.40 -16.97
C TYR A 340 -2.11 -8.26 -17.69
N ALA A 341 -1.69 -9.45 -18.09
CA ALA A 341 -2.57 -10.48 -18.65
C ALA A 341 -2.17 -11.86 -18.11
N VAL A 342 -3.14 -12.77 -18.01
CA VAL A 342 -2.93 -14.12 -17.47
C VAL A 342 -3.37 -15.16 -18.51
N ALA A 343 -2.65 -16.27 -18.60
CA ALA A 343 -3.07 -17.46 -19.33
C ALA A 343 -3.08 -18.67 -18.38
N SER A 344 -3.93 -19.65 -18.64
CA SER A 344 -3.94 -20.94 -17.95
C SER A 344 -3.09 -21.95 -18.71
N ALA A 345 -2.54 -22.93 -18.00
CA ALA A 345 -1.82 -24.06 -18.56
C ALA A 345 -2.21 -25.38 -17.87
N ASP A 346 -2.41 -26.44 -18.64
CA ASP A 346 -2.69 -27.78 -18.13
C ASP A 346 -1.41 -28.56 -17.79
N ALA A 347 -1.58 -29.81 -17.31
CA ALA A 347 -0.47 -30.72 -17.01
C ALA A 347 0.30 -31.21 -18.25
N ALA A 348 -0.30 -31.15 -19.45
CA ALA A 348 0.35 -31.47 -20.71
C ALA A 348 1.18 -30.30 -21.28
N GLY A 349 1.07 -29.11 -20.68
CA GLY A 349 1.76 -27.90 -21.08
C GLY A 349 1.04 -27.09 -22.15
N ASN A 350 -0.23 -27.39 -22.46
CA ASN A 350 -1.02 -26.59 -23.39
C ASN A 350 -1.44 -25.28 -22.70
N VAL A 351 -1.22 -24.16 -23.37
CA VAL A 351 -1.46 -22.82 -22.82
C VAL A 351 -2.61 -22.16 -23.55
N SER A 352 -3.54 -21.58 -22.80
CA SER A 352 -4.69 -20.85 -23.35
C SER A 352 -4.29 -19.49 -23.94
N ALA A 353 -5.25 -18.81 -24.58
CA ALA A 353 -5.09 -17.40 -24.92
C ALA A 353 -4.95 -16.55 -23.63
N LYS A 354 -4.26 -15.41 -23.73
CA LYS A 354 -4.16 -14.46 -22.62
C LYS A 354 -5.51 -13.76 -22.41
N THR A 355 -5.83 -13.42 -21.16
CA THR A 355 -6.96 -12.53 -20.83
C THR A 355 -6.81 -11.17 -21.52
N ALA A 356 -7.91 -10.42 -21.62
CA ALA A 356 -7.81 -8.98 -21.87
C ALA A 356 -6.94 -8.32 -20.77
N PRO A 357 -6.11 -7.33 -21.12
CA PRO A 357 -5.19 -6.76 -20.15
C PRO A 357 -5.88 -5.83 -19.17
N VAL A 358 -5.38 -5.81 -17.93
CA VAL A 358 -5.73 -4.81 -16.91
C VAL A 358 -4.53 -3.94 -16.58
N THR A 359 -4.77 -2.69 -16.22
CA THR A 359 -3.71 -1.70 -15.98
C THR A 359 -3.59 -1.34 -14.50
N SER A 360 -2.36 -1.11 -14.03
CA SER A 360 -2.05 -0.53 -12.72
C SER A 360 -0.91 0.47 -12.86
N THR A 361 -1.03 1.62 -12.20
CA THR A 361 0.08 2.58 -12.03
C THR A 361 0.55 2.50 -10.59
N ARG A 362 1.85 2.21 -10.40
CA ARG A 362 2.46 2.23 -9.06
C ARG A 362 2.57 3.68 -8.58
N ALA A 363 1.94 4.01 -7.45
CA ALA A 363 2.10 5.32 -6.84
C ALA A 363 3.55 5.59 -6.42
N ASP A 364 3.94 6.86 -6.42
CA ASP A 364 5.17 7.30 -5.76
C ASP A 364 5.00 7.23 -4.25
N ARG A 365 5.92 6.55 -3.57
CA ARG A 365 5.97 6.47 -2.11
C ARG A 365 7.32 6.85 -1.56
N THR A 366 8.24 7.30 -2.42
CA THR A 366 9.59 7.66 -2.04
C THR A 366 9.57 9.11 -1.58
N PRO A 367 9.81 9.40 -0.29
CA PRO A 367 9.83 10.78 0.17
C PRO A 367 10.97 11.58 -0.47
N PRO A 368 10.79 12.90 -0.60
CA PRO A 368 11.88 13.78 -1.01
C PRO A 368 13.01 13.78 0.04
N THR A 369 14.19 14.21 -0.39
CA THR A 369 15.36 14.40 0.46
C THR A 369 15.07 15.39 1.60
N VAL A 370 15.77 15.24 2.72
CA VAL A 370 15.61 16.13 3.86
C VAL A 370 16.15 17.52 3.50
N PRO A 371 15.39 18.62 3.73
CA PRO A 371 15.88 19.98 3.53
C PRO A 371 17.13 20.26 4.37
N ALA A 372 18.04 21.09 3.84
CA ALA A 372 19.29 21.44 4.52
C ALA A 372 19.62 22.92 4.39
N GLY A 373 20.48 23.41 5.28
CA GLY A 373 20.93 24.80 5.32
C GLY A 373 19.85 25.74 5.85
N LEU A 374 18.95 25.25 6.71
CA LEU A 374 17.96 26.08 7.38
C LEU A 374 18.67 27.08 8.31
N ALA A 375 18.44 28.37 8.06
CA ALA A 375 18.88 29.46 8.89
C ALA A 375 17.68 30.34 9.25
N ALA A 376 17.67 30.82 10.50
CA ALA A 376 16.69 31.77 11.01
C ALA A 376 17.41 33.06 11.40
N THR A 377 16.90 34.20 10.97
CA THR A 377 17.44 35.53 11.29
C THR A 377 16.31 36.41 11.82
N GLY A 378 16.51 36.97 13.01
CA GLY A 378 15.58 37.92 13.59
C GLY A 378 15.62 39.28 12.89
N THR A 379 14.46 39.83 12.57
CA THR A 379 14.28 41.19 12.06
C THR A 379 13.16 41.89 12.83
N VAL A 380 13.07 43.22 12.72
CA VAL A 380 11.98 43.97 13.36
C VAL A 380 10.60 43.56 12.82
N ASP A 381 10.52 43.06 11.59
CA ASP A 381 9.28 42.66 10.93
C ASP A 381 8.88 41.19 11.20
N GLY A 382 9.80 40.38 11.77
CA GLY A 382 9.57 38.96 12.05
C GLY A 382 10.86 38.13 12.03
N ILE A 383 10.74 36.81 11.95
CA ILE A 383 11.89 35.91 11.79
C ILE A 383 11.96 35.45 10.34
N ASP A 384 13.03 35.85 9.64
CA ASP A 384 13.32 35.41 8.29
C ASP A 384 13.99 34.04 8.29
N LEU A 385 13.34 33.09 7.63
CA LEU A 385 13.84 31.75 7.40
C LEU A 385 14.37 31.64 5.97
N THR A 386 15.53 31.01 5.82
CA THR A 386 16.11 30.68 4.51
C THR A 386 16.66 29.25 4.54
N TRP A 387 16.61 28.55 3.41
CA TRP A 387 17.17 27.19 3.28
C TRP A 387 17.65 26.90 1.86
N THR A 388 18.28 25.74 1.66
CA THR A 388 18.75 25.30 0.34
C THR A 388 17.64 24.52 -0.38
N ALA A 389 17.43 24.80 -1.67
CA ALA A 389 16.49 24.04 -2.50
C ALA A 389 16.94 22.58 -2.64
N ASN A 390 15.98 21.66 -2.58
CA ASN A 390 16.20 20.25 -2.87
C ASN A 390 16.43 20.06 -4.37
N SER A 391 17.09 18.95 -4.75
CA SER A 391 17.43 18.63 -6.15
C SER A 391 16.56 17.54 -6.79
N ASP A 392 15.59 17.04 -6.03
CA ASP A 392 14.63 16.00 -6.44
C ASP A 392 13.27 16.63 -6.82
N ASP A 393 12.20 15.85 -6.74
CA ASP A 393 10.81 16.21 -7.06
C ASP A 393 10.08 16.97 -5.95
N THR A 394 10.81 17.60 -5.02
CA THR A 394 10.24 18.51 -4.03
C THR A 394 9.48 19.66 -4.71
N THR A 395 8.22 19.86 -4.32
CA THR A 395 7.36 20.97 -4.78
C THR A 395 7.13 22.04 -3.70
N ALA A 396 7.20 21.66 -2.43
CA ALA A 396 6.92 22.55 -1.31
C ALA A 396 7.71 22.20 -0.04
N TYR A 397 7.68 23.11 0.94
CA TYR A 397 8.28 22.93 2.26
C TYR A 397 7.25 23.22 3.35
N GLN A 398 7.05 22.28 4.27
CA GLN A 398 6.33 22.57 5.51
C GLN A 398 7.28 23.21 6.52
N VAL A 399 6.88 24.38 7.01
CA VAL A 399 7.55 25.10 8.09
C VAL A 399 6.85 24.75 9.40
N TRP A 400 7.64 24.30 10.37
CA TRP A 400 7.17 23.99 11.71
C TRP A 400 7.89 24.90 12.70
N VAL A 401 7.17 25.38 13.71
CA VAL A 401 7.69 26.32 14.71
C VAL A 401 7.46 25.78 16.11
N ARG A 402 8.44 25.98 16.99
CA ARG A 402 8.29 25.85 18.43
C ARG A 402 8.49 27.22 19.06
N ARG A 403 7.41 27.76 19.63
CA ARG A 403 7.39 29.06 20.32
C ARG A 403 7.97 28.92 21.74
N PRO A 404 8.46 30.02 22.35
CA PRO A 404 8.99 29.97 23.72
C PRO A 404 7.92 29.46 24.70
N GLY A 405 8.34 28.63 25.66
CA GLY A 405 7.44 27.99 26.62
C GLY A 405 6.63 26.81 26.08
N SER A 406 6.73 26.49 24.79
CA SER A 406 6.14 25.29 24.19
C SER A 406 7.14 24.13 24.11
N GLU A 407 6.68 22.91 24.36
CA GLU A 407 7.52 21.71 24.23
C GLU A 407 7.57 21.19 22.79
N ASP A 408 6.49 21.39 22.03
CA ASP A 408 6.26 20.76 20.72
C ASP A 408 6.44 21.73 19.54
N PHE A 409 6.86 21.17 18.39
CA PHE A 409 6.79 21.86 17.11
C PHE A 409 5.35 21.79 16.57
N VAL A 410 4.80 22.95 16.22
CA VAL A 410 3.48 23.07 15.57
C VAL A 410 3.65 23.47 14.11
N TYR A 411 2.75 22.98 13.27
CA TYR A 411 2.70 23.37 11.87
C TYR A 411 2.41 24.87 11.75
N LEU A 412 3.28 25.59 11.04
CA LEU A 412 3.15 27.03 10.82
C LEU A 412 2.60 27.32 9.42
N ASN A 413 3.26 26.80 8.38
CA ASN A 413 2.89 27.10 7.00
C ASN A 413 3.44 26.07 6.00
N THR A 414 2.92 26.09 4.77
CA THR A 414 3.52 25.40 3.62
C THR A 414 3.95 26.43 2.58
N VAL A 415 5.22 26.36 2.17
CA VAL A 415 5.86 27.28 1.22
C VAL A 415 6.04 26.58 -0.12
N GLN A 416 5.42 27.14 -1.17
CA GLN A 416 5.38 26.55 -2.51
C GLN A 416 6.49 27.13 -3.39
N GLY A 417 7.39 26.30 -3.93
CA GLY A 417 8.41 26.71 -4.90
C GLY A 417 9.40 27.81 -4.46
N ALA A 418 9.47 28.13 -3.18
CA ALA A 418 10.38 29.13 -2.61
C ALA A 418 11.21 28.53 -1.47
N THR A 419 12.37 29.13 -1.21
CA THR A 419 13.32 28.70 -0.17
C THR A 419 13.47 29.72 0.96
N THR A 420 12.44 30.54 1.15
CA THR A 420 12.41 31.61 2.14
C THR A 420 11.02 31.73 2.74
N TYR A 421 10.93 32.10 4.02
CA TYR A 421 9.67 32.38 4.69
C TYR A 421 9.87 33.39 5.83
N LEU A 422 9.04 34.42 5.89
CA LEU A 422 9.04 35.39 7.00
C LEU A 422 7.92 35.03 7.99
N ASP A 423 8.29 34.64 9.20
CA ASP A 423 7.35 34.48 10.31
C ASP A 423 7.09 35.83 10.98
N THR A 424 6.08 36.55 10.49
CA THR A 424 5.63 37.84 11.07
C THR A 424 4.86 37.66 12.37
N ALA A 425 4.49 36.43 12.73
CA ALA A 425 3.74 36.13 13.95
C ALA A 425 4.67 35.87 15.15
N ALA A 426 5.98 35.79 14.96
CA ALA A 426 6.95 35.72 16.06
C ALA A 426 6.81 36.96 16.95
N GLU A 427 6.69 36.80 18.26
CA GLU A 427 6.54 37.94 19.18
C GLU A 427 7.88 38.66 19.38
N PRO A 428 7.93 40.00 19.36
CA PRO A 428 9.14 40.76 19.67
C PRO A 428 9.75 40.36 21.02
N GLY A 429 11.08 40.31 21.11
CA GLY A 429 11.83 39.88 22.30
C GLY A 429 11.87 38.38 22.54
N THR A 430 11.15 37.57 21.74
CA THR A 430 11.01 36.14 21.99
C THR A 430 11.79 35.28 21.00
N GLY A 431 12.26 34.13 21.49
CA GLY A 431 13.06 33.17 20.71
C GLY A 431 12.21 32.02 20.19
N SER A 432 12.20 31.84 18.87
CA SER A 432 11.48 30.74 18.22
C SER A 432 12.46 29.78 17.55
N GLN A 433 12.06 28.50 17.52
CA GLN A 433 12.80 27.44 16.84
C GLN A 433 12.01 26.93 15.65
N TYR A 434 12.70 26.58 14.56
CA TYR A 434 12.09 26.17 13.30
C TYR A 434 12.73 24.91 12.75
N LEU A 435 11.92 24.07 12.10
CA LEU A 435 12.38 22.98 11.26
C LEU A 435 11.54 22.90 10.00
N LEU A 436 12.05 22.20 8.99
CA LEU A 436 11.41 22.00 7.71
C LEU A 436 11.19 20.52 7.39
N ARG A 437 10.17 20.27 6.57
CA ARG A 437 10.00 19.00 5.85
C ARG A 437 9.66 19.29 4.39
N ALA A 438 10.38 18.68 3.45
CA ALA A 438 10.07 18.77 2.03
C ALA A 438 8.84 17.95 1.69
N VAL A 439 8.09 18.41 0.70
CA VAL A 439 6.88 17.76 0.15
C VAL A 439 7.06 17.58 -1.35
N ASP A 440 6.85 16.37 -1.86
CA ASP A 440 6.86 16.10 -3.30
C ASP A 440 5.49 16.39 -3.96
N ASP A 441 5.35 16.10 -5.26
CA ASP A 441 4.12 16.33 -6.03
C ASP A 441 2.98 15.34 -5.70
N THR A 442 3.28 14.24 -5.01
CA THR A 442 2.30 13.24 -4.54
C THR A 442 1.96 13.37 -3.07
N GLY A 443 2.63 14.27 -2.35
CA GLY A 443 2.39 14.59 -0.94
C GLY A 443 3.24 13.78 0.05
N ASN A 444 4.28 13.05 -0.40
CA ASN A 444 5.19 12.39 0.55
C ASN A 444 6.05 13.44 1.26
N LEU A 445 6.32 13.19 2.54
CA LEU A 445 7.05 14.10 3.41
C LEU A 445 8.43 13.54 3.73
N SER A 446 9.47 14.36 3.57
CA SER A 446 10.81 14.04 4.05
C SER A 446 10.85 13.85 5.58
N GLY A 447 11.99 13.38 6.07
CA GLY A 447 12.40 13.58 7.46
C GLY A 447 12.56 15.07 7.81
N GLU A 448 12.77 15.36 9.08
CA GLU A 448 12.94 16.72 9.61
C GLU A 448 14.36 17.25 9.29
N SER A 449 14.45 18.51 8.91
CA SER A 449 15.72 19.23 8.82
C SER A 449 16.36 19.42 10.20
N GLU A 450 17.56 19.99 10.23
CA GLU A 450 18.09 20.64 11.43
C GLU A 450 17.15 21.73 11.97
N VAL A 451 17.30 22.04 13.26
CA VAL A 451 16.56 23.11 13.92
C VAL A 451 17.34 24.41 13.84
N ALA A 452 16.71 25.48 13.37
CA ALA A 452 17.24 26.84 13.45
C ALA A 452 16.55 27.63 14.57
N TYR A 453 17.28 28.55 15.21
CA TYR A 453 16.79 29.40 16.28
C TYR A 453 17.08 30.87 15.98
N ALA A 454 16.12 31.75 16.26
CA ALA A 454 16.33 33.19 16.25
C ALA A 454 15.44 33.89 17.28
N LEU A 455 15.96 34.98 17.83
CA LEU A 455 15.19 35.98 18.59
C LEU A 455 14.61 36.99 17.61
N ARG A 456 13.33 37.35 17.74
CA ARG A 456 12.81 38.54 17.05
C ARG A 456 13.22 39.78 17.85
N PRO A 457 14.03 40.72 17.33
CA PRO A 457 14.35 41.94 18.05
C PRO A 457 13.11 42.83 18.23
N HIS A 458 13.07 43.59 19.32
CA HIS A 458 12.11 44.68 19.48
C HIS A 458 12.45 45.84 18.54
N LYS A 459 11.42 46.61 18.19
CA LYS A 459 11.61 47.86 17.47
C LYS A 459 11.93 48.97 18.45
N VAL A 460 13.08 49.60 18.31
CA VAL A 460 13.49 50.76 19.12
C VAL A 460 13.07 52.05 18.42
N GLN A 461 12.25 52.87 19.07
CA GLN A 461 11.94 54.23 18.67
C GLN A 461 12.92 55.20 19.35
N PRO A 462 13.83 55.86 18.61
CA PRO A 462 14.72 56.84 19.21
C PRO A 462 13.92 57.95 19.88
N VAL A 463 14.24 58.23 21.15
CA VAL A 463 13.65 59.30 21.95
C VAL A 463 14.39 60.61 21.62
N PRO A 464 13.72 61.60 21.01
CA PRO A 464 14.38 62.85 20.65
C PRO A 464 14.94 63.58 21.87
N GLY A 465 16.23 63.92 21.82
CA GLY A 465 16.89 64.65 22.90
C GLY A 465 17.29 63.79 24.10
N ALA A 466 17.33 62.46 23.99
CA ALA A 466 17.86 61.60 25.04
C ALA A 466 19.32 61.97 25.38
N ASP A 467 19.60 62.15 26.68
CA ASP A 467 20.93 62.41 27.23
C ASP A 467 21.71 61.11 27.49
N ALA A 468 21.01 59.99 27.66
CA ALA A 468 21.57 58.65 27.81
C ALA A 468 20.60 57.58 27.28
N VAL A 469 21.15 56.49 26.75
CA VAL A 469 20.39 55.31 26.31
C VAL A 469 20.72 54.11 27.19
N VAL A 470 19.69 53.47 27.73
CA VAL A 470 19.79 52.20 28.46
C VAL A 470 19.33 51.08 27.55
N ASP A 471 20.14 50.02 27.44
CA ASP A 471 19.82 48.83 26.66
C ASP A 471 20.35 47.58 27.38
N ALA A 472 19.45 46.65 27.73
CA ALA A 472 19.80 45.45 28.51
C ALA A 472 20.83 44.55 27.82
N GLU A 473 20.89 44.56 26.48
CA GLU A 473 21.82 43.74 25.68
C GLU A 473 23.18 44.44 25.46
N GLY A 474 23.32 45.70 25.88
CA GLY A 474 24.58 46.44 25.87
C GLY A 474 24.82 47.29 24.63
N ASP A 475 23.80 47.51 23.81
CA ASP A 475 23.87 48.38 22.63
C ASP A 475 23.68 49.88 22.95
N GLY A 476 23.45 50.23 24.22
CA GLY A 476 23.29 51.59 24.74
C GLY A 476 24.50 52.10 25.54
N ASP A 477 24.37 53.28 26.15
CA ASP A 477 25.39 53.88 27.04
C ASP A 477 25.51 53.12 28.37
N HIS A 478 24.40 52.50 28.81
CA HIS A 478 24.28 51.75 30.06
C HIS A 478 23.44 50.47 29.86
N THR A 479 23.73 49.44 30.65
CA THR A 479 22.95 48.17 30.66
C THR A 479 21.84 48.12 31.71
N SER A 480 21.73 49.15 32.57
CA SER A 480 20.75 49.22 33.65
C SER A 480 20.27 50.65 33.87
N VAL A 481 19.03 50.80 34.30
CA VAL A 481 18.39 52.08 34.60
C VAL A 481 19.05 52.74 35.80
N GLN A 482 19.38 51.97 36.85
CA GLN A 482 20.08 52.51 38.02
C GLN A 482 21.47 53.05 37.65
N ALA A 483 22.21 52.36 36.78
CA ALA A 483 23.52 52.83 36.34
C ALA A 483 23.45 54.17 35.59
N ALA A 484 22.43 54.35 34.74
CA ALA A 484 22.18 55.63 34.08
C ALA A 484 21.82 56.74 35.08
N LEU A 485 20.96 56.45 36.06
CA LEU A 485 20.59 57.39 37.12
C LEU A 485 21.79 57.82 37.99
N ASP A 486 22.67 56.88 38.32
CA ASP A 486 23.88 57.13 39.10
C ASP A 486 24.83 58.09 38.35
N ALA A 487 24.95 57.92 37.04
CA ALA A 487 25.79 58.74 36.16
C ALA A 487 25.30 60.19 35.98
N LEU A 488 24.05 60.50 36.32
CA LEU A 488 23.49 61.82 36.04
C LEU A 488 24.17 62.99 36.81
N GLY A 489 24.25 64.15 36.16
CA GLY A 489 24.41 65.43 36.87
C GLY A 489 23.08 65.91 37.48
N ALA A 490 23.08 67.07 38.12
CA ALA A 490 21.83 67.71 38.55
C ALA A 490 21.10 68.35 37.34
N GLY A 491 19.85 67.97 37.08
CA GLY A 491 18.98 68.59 36.08
C GLY A 491 18.25 69.85 36.61
N THR A 492 17.67 70.65 35.71
CA THR A 492 16.86 71.83 36.10
C THR A 492 15.58 71.93 35.26
N SER A 493 14.58 72.67 35.73
CA SER A 493 13.26 72.81 35.07
C SER A 493 13.29 73.17 33.58
N ALA A 494 14.31 73.90 33.11
CA ALA A 494 14.42 74.28 31.71
C ALA A 494 15.00 73.16 30.82
N ASN A 495 15.79 72.26 31.41
CA ASN A 495 16.51 71.19 30.74
C ASN A 495 16.46 69.93 31.62
N PRO A 496 15.35 69.17 31.59
CA PRO A 496 15.28 67.89 32.27
C PRO A 496 16.24 66.89 31.63
N VAL A 497 16.75 65.96 32.42
CA VAL A 497 17.61 64.87 31.92
C VAL A 497 16.73 63.75 31.38
N ILE A 498 16.88 63.40 30.11
CA ILE A 498 16.08 62.38 29.43
C ILE A 498 16.89 61.10 29.30
N ILE A 499 16.45 60.04 29.95
CA ILE A 499 17.00 58.68 29.77
C ILE A 499 16.03 57.89 28.90
N GLN A 500 16.50 57.51 27.72
CA GLN A 500 15.84 56.51 26.90
C GLN A 500 16.09 55.12 27.50
N VAL A 501 15.04 54.31 27.61
CA VAL A 501 15.14 52.91 28.04
C VAL A 501 14.63 52.03 26.90
N ASN A 502 15.52 51.25 26.28
CA ASN A 502 15.15 50.37 25.19
C ASN A 502 14.30 49.19 25.70
N PRO A 503 13.46 48.61 24.82
CA PRO A 503 12.77 47.36 25.11
C PRO A 503 13.67 46.28 25.71
N GLY A 504 13.17 45.60 26.72
CA GLY A 504 13.90 44.62 27.52
C GLY A 504 13.35 44.52 28.94
N THR A 505 13.77 43.48 29.64
CA THR A 505 13.42 43.25 31.05
C THR A 505 14.61 43.56 31.95
N TYR A 506 14.48 44.62 32.74
CA TYR A 506 15.46 45.14 33.68
C TYR A 506 15.10 44.68 35.09
N LYS A 507 15.67 43.54 35.53
CA LYS A 507 15.46 43.02 36.89
C LYS A 507 16.38 43.73 37.89
N GLU A 508 15.97 44.90 38.36
CA GLU A 508 16.76 45.76 39.26
C GLU A 508 15.88 46.59 40.20
N LEU A 509 16.49 47.09 41.29
CA LEU A 509 15.88 48.10 42.16
C LEU A 509 16.31 49.49 41.69
N VAL A 510 15.34 50.39 41.49
CA VAL A 510 15.59 51.74 40.94
C VAL A 510 15.30 52.82 41.98
N ASP A 511 16.27 53.70 42.27
CA ASP A 511 16.15 54.86 43.15
C ASP A 511 16.39 56.16 42.39
N VAL A 512 15.29 56.84 42.04
CA VAL A 512 15.30 58.14 41.38
C VAL A 512 15.38 59.23 42.45
N SER A 513 16.60 59.60 42.82
CA SER A 513 16.86 60.60 43.87
C SER A 513 17.06 62.04 43.36
N LYS A 514 17.42 62.20 42.08
CA LYS A 514 17.69 63.51 41.46
C LYS A 514 16.41 64.11 40.88
N PRO A 515 16.18 65.43 41.00
CA PRO A 515 15.02 66.08 40.38
C PRO A 515 15.19 66.25 38.87
N TYR A 516 14.09 66.54 38.16
CA TYR A 516 14.06 66.81 36.72
C TYR A 516 14.60 65.66 35.85
N VAL A 517 14.24 64.42 36.19
CA VAL A 517 14.60 63.22 35.41
C VAL A 517 13.37 62.74 34.63
N GLN A 518 13.58 62.34 33.37
CA GLN A 518 12.59 61.66 32.56
C GLN A 518 13.09 60.26 32.18
N LEU A 519 12.29 59.23 32.46
CA LEU A 519 12.51 57.88 31.93
C LEU A 519 11.51 57.62 30.80
N ILE A 520 11.99 57.38 29.58
CA ILE A 520 11.13 57.18 28.42
C ILE A 520 11.45 55.83 27.79
N GLY A 521 10.49 54.90 27.83
CA GLY A 521 10.61 53.63 27.13
C GLY A 521 10.53 53.82 25.62
N ALA A 522 11.45 53.18 24.89
CA ALA A 522 11.58 53.29 23.43
C ALA A 522 10.84 52.20 22.65
N GLY A 523 10.03 51.37 23.30
CA GLY A 523 9.16 50.39 22.62
C GLY A 523 7.96 51.03 21.93
N ASP A 524 7.27 50.27 21.08
CA ASP A 524 5.99 50.69 20.52
C ASP A 524 4.85 50.56 21.56
N ASP A 525 5.04 49.73 22.59
CA ASP A 525 4.10 49.49 23.68
C ASP A 525 4.83 49.50 25.05
N PRO A 526 4.21 50.03 26.13
CA PRO A 526 4.85 50.09 27.46
C PRO A 526 5.17 48.71 28.06
N SER A 527 4.57 47.63 27.57
CA SER A 527 4.89 46.25 27.98
C SER A 527 6.25 45.75 27.48
N GLU A 528 6.83 46.39 26.46
CA GLU A 528 8.11 45.96 25.90
C GLU A 528 9.31 46.41 26.74
N THR A 529 9.15 47.43 27.60
CA THR A 529 10.21 47.94 28.49
C THR A 529 9.80 47.73 29.94
N VAL A 530 10.34 46.72 30.62
CA VAL A 530 9.89 46.29 31.96
C VAL A 530 10.99 46.46 32.99
N ILE A 531 10.75 47.28 34.00
CA ILE A 531 11.59 47.37 35.21
C ILE A 531 10.91 46.54 36.29
N THR A 532 11.55 45.47 36.74
CA THR A 532 10.92 44.48 37.64
C THR A 532 11.82 44.08 38.81
N TYR A 533 11.19 43.72 39.92
CA TYR A 533 11.82 43.05 41.05
C TYR A 533 10.76 42.27 41.84
N ASP A 534 11.13 41.39 42.75
CA ASP A 534 10.23 40.44 43.42
C ASP A 534 10.29 40.49 44.95
N ASN A 535 10.57 41.67 45.51
CA ASN A 535 10.59 41.85 46.96
C ASN A 535 9.18 41.96 47.52
N ALA A 536 8.93 41.30 48.66
CA ALA A 536 7.78 41.52 49.52
C ALA A 536 8.21 42.10 50.88
N ALA A 537 7.26 42.61 51.65
CA ALA A 537 7.51 43.14 52.98
C ALA A 537 8.13 42.10 53.94
N GLY A 538 7.79 40.83 53.74
CA GLY A 538 8.33 39.69 54.47
C GLY A 538 9.72 39.22 54.01
N THR A 539 10.22 39.70 52.88
CA THR A 539 11.55 39.33 52.38
C THR A 539 12.62 39.64 53.43
N PRO A 540 13.54 38.70 53.75
CA PRO A 540 14.58 38.93 54.74
C PRO A 540 15.50 40.10 54.39
N ALA A 541 15.77 40.98 55.35
CA ALA A 541 16.72 42.07 55.17
C ALA A 541 18.15 41.64 55.55
N ALA A 542 19.17 42.17 54.85
CA ALA A 542 20.58 41.84 55.08
C ALA A 542 21.08 42.13 56.52
N GLY A 543 20.41 43.03 57.25
CA GLY A 543 20.72 43.38 58.64
C GLY A 543 19.90 42.64 59.71
N GLY A 544 19.12 41.63 59.32
CA GLY A 544 18.13 40.97 60.18
C GLY A 544 16.76 41.63 60.14
N GLY A 545 15.70 40.87 60.48
CA GLY A 545 14.31 41.28 60.27
C GLY A 545 13.87 41.14 58.81
N THR A 546 12.80 41.84 58.44
CA THR A 546 12.25 41.84 57.08
C THR A 546 12.35 43.23 56.45
N LEU A 547 12.25 43.33 55.12
CA LEU A 547 12.31 44.60 54.39
C LEU A 547 11.22 45.58 54.84
N GLY A 548 10.03 45.06 55.13
CA GLY A 548 8.82 45.84 55.35
C GLY A 548 8.27 46.44 54.05
N THR A 549 7.01 46.89 54.06
CA THR A 549 6.29 47.38 52.87
C THR A 549 7.07 48.44 52.10
N GLN A 550 7.66 49.43 52.79
CA GLN A 550 8.34 50.49 52.07
C GLN A 550 9.54 49.97 51.28
N ASN A 551 10.36 49.08 51.85
CA ASN A 551 11.57 48.61 51.18
C ASN A 551 11.32 47.47 50.20
N SER A 552 10.08 46.98 50.06
CA SER A 552 9.72 46.02 49.02
C SER A 552 9.61 46.66 47.62
N ARG A 553 9.60 48.00 47.53
CA ARG A 553 9.53 48.73 46.24
C ARG A 553 10.51 48.25 45.18
N THR A 554 10.03 48.08 43.95
CA THR A 554 10.86 47.99 42.74
C THR A 554 11.46 49.35 42.38
N MET A 555 10.62 50.39 42.30
CA MET A 555 11.05 51.76 42.00
C MET A 555 10.72 52.72 43.15
N TYR A 556 11.70 53.54 43.53
CA TYR A 556 11.54 54.63 44.49
C TYR A 556 11.80 55.98 43.83
N VAL A 557 10.77 56.81 43.69
CA VAL A 557 10.88 58.17 43.15
C VAL A 557 10.85 59.19 44.28
N ARG A 558 11.99 59.81 44.56
CA ARG A 558 12.17 60.85 45.59
C ARG A 558 12.85 62.12 45.08
N GLY A 559 13.10 62.23 43.77
CA GLY A 559 13.41 63.46 43.07
C GLY A 559 12.14 64.13 42.52
N SER A 560 11.97 65.43 42.76
CA SER A 560 10.83 66.20 42.24
C SER A 560 10.91 66.46 40.74
N ASP A 561 9.78 66.79 40.11
CA ASP A 561 9.70 67.08 38.67
C ASP A 561 10.10 65.87 37.81
N PHE A 562 9.72 64.68 38.24
CA PHE A 562 9.99 63.43 37.55
C PHE A 562 8.91 63.13 36.50
N LEU A 563 9.31 62.52 35.39
CA LEU A 563 8.39 61.94 34.41
C LEU A 563 8.83 60.51 34.07
N ALA A 564 7.89 59.57 34.02
CA ALA A 564 8.08 58.31 33.31
C ALA A 564 7.02 58.17 32.21
N ARG A 565 7.44 57.64 31.06
CA ARG A 565 6.55 57.40 29.92
C ARG A 565 6.85 56.10 29.20
N ASN A 566 5.79 55.42 28.75
CA ASN A 566 5.84 54.29 27.83
C ASN A 566 6.71 53.11 28.34
N LEU A 567 6.56 52.75 29.62
CA LEU A 567 7.29 51.64 30.23
C LEU A 567 6.43 50.93 31.28
N THR A 568 6.91 49.79 31.78
CA THR A 568 6.29 49.02 32.87
C THR A 568 7.19 49.07 34.11
N VAL A 569 6.58 49.29 35.27
CA VAL A 569 7.19 49.06 36.59
C VAL A 569 6.41 47.96 37.30
N GLU A 570 7.08 46.87 37.61
CA GLU A 570 6.46 45.66 38.15
C GLU A 570 7.08 45.29 39.50
N ASN A 571 6.25 44.84 40.44
CA ASN A 571 6.70 43.94 41.48
C ASN A 571 6.16 42.53 41.19
N SER A 572 7.04 41.62 40.78
CA SER A 572 6.70 40.28 40.33
C SER A 572 6.66 39.25 41.46
N TYR A 573 6.49 39.70 42.72
CA TYR A 573 6.31 38.80 43.85
C TYR A 573 5.06 37.94 43.66
N ASP A 574 5.24 36.61 43.70
CA ASP A 574 4.14 35.65 43.59
C ASP A 574 3.37 35.54 44.91
N GLU A 575 2.31 36.35 45.06
CA GLU A 575 1.43 36.32 46.23
C GLU A 575 0.78 34.94 46.42
N ALA A 576 0.42 34.26 45.33
CA ALA A 576 -0.27 32.97 45.37
C ALA A 576 0.61 31.84 45.94
N ALA A 577 1.95 31.98 45.87
CA ALA A 577 2.88 31.07 46.53
C ALA A 577 2.81 31.14 48.06
N GLY A 578 2.28 32.22 48.65
CA GLY A 578 2.11 32.37 50.10
C GLY A 578 3.44 32.32 50.87
N THR A 579 4.52 32.82 50.27
CA THR A 579 5.89 32.64 50.77
C THR A 579 6.12 33.30 52.12
N TYR A 580 5.47 34.43 52.38
CA TYR A 580 5.65 35.23 53.59
C TYR A 580 4.31 35.57 54.25
N ALA A 581 4.29 35.74 55.58
CA ALA A 581 3.09 36.20 56.28
C ALA A 581 2.75 37.69 56.02
N ASN A 582 3.76 38.50 55.64
CA ASN A 582 3.58 39.90 55.23
C ASN A 582 3.88 39.99 53.73
N GLU A 583 2.82 40.13 52.93
CA GLU A 583 2.85 39.92 51.47
C GLU A 583 2.90 41.22 50.67
N GLN A 584 2.90 42.39 51.32
CA GLN A 584 2.90 43.68 50.64
C GLN A 584 4.11 43.84 49.71
N ALA A 585 3.86 44.09 48.43
CA ALA A 585 4.87 44.06 47.38
C ALA A 585 4.72 45.30 46.49
N VAL A 586 5.44 46.37 46.84
CA VAL A 586 5.29 47.67 46.19
C VAL A 586 5.99 47.64 44.82
N ALA A 587 5.30 48.06 43.75
CA ALA A 587 5.94 48.33 42.46
C ALA A 587 6.55 49.73 42.45
N LEU A 588 5.76 50.73 42.83
CA LEU A 588 6.19 52.13 42.87
C LEU A 588 5.97 52.74 44.27
N LEU A 589 7.05 53.26 44.84
CA LEU A 589 7.04 54.15 45.99
C LEU A 589 7.34 55.58 45.54
N THR A 590 6.51 56.55 45.92
CA THR A 590 6.80 57.97 45.67
C THR A 590 7.02 58.73 46.97
N GLN A 591 7.95 59.69 46.97
CA GLN A 591 8.15 60.65 48.06
C GLN A 591 8.72 61.98 47.53
N ALA A 592 8.18 62.49 46.42
CA ALA A 592 8.54 63.78 45.83
C ALA A 592 7.34 64.47 45.16
N ASP A 593 7.41 65.80 44.96
CA ASP A 593 6.33 66.60 44.35
C ASP A 593 6.50 66.71 42.83
N ARG A 594 5.38 66.84 42.12
CA ARG A 594 5.27 66.99 40.66
C ARG A 594 5.80 65.78 39.89
N LEU A 595 5.19 64.62 40.12
CA LEU A 595 5.55 63.38 39.44
C LEU A 595 4.51 63.06 38.36
N VAL A 596 4.96 62.73 37.16
CA VAL A 596 4.11 62.37 36.02
C VAL A 596 4.41 60.94 35.58
N PHE A 597 3.36 60.17 35.37
CA PHE A 597 3.40 58.83 34.80
C PHE A 597 2.40 58.80 33.65
N ASP A 598 2.91 58.75 32.42
CA ASP A 598 2.12 58.89 31.19
C ASP A 598 2.29 57.66 30.31
N ASN A 599 1.21 56.91 30.07
CA ASN A 599 1.29 55.60 29.40
C ASN A 599 2.27 54.63 30.11
N VAL A 600 2.16 54.52 31.44
CA VAL A 600 2.99 53.62 32.25
C VAL A 600 2.13 52.49 32.81
N ARG A 601 2.68 51.28 32.86
CA ARG A 601 2.04 50.11 33.47
C ARG A 601 2.63 49.86 34.86
N PHE A 602 1.78 49.68 35.86
CA PHE A 602 2.16 49.32 37.23
C PHE A 602 1.54 47.98 37.58
N LEU A 603 2.38 46.96 37.74
CA LEU A 603 1.96 45.58 37.95
C LEU A 603 2.36 45.12 39.35
N GLY A 604 1.43 44.46 40.05
CA GLY A 604 1.60 43.94 41.40
C GLY A 604 0.29 43.40 41.97
N ASN A 605 0.33 43.01 43.24
CA ASN A 605 -0.82 42.49 44.00
C ASN A 605 -1.18 43.44 45.14
N GLN A 606 -0.73 43.13 46.36
CA GLN A 606 -0.96 43.95 47.54
C GLN A 606 0.01 45.14 47.58
N ASP A 607 -0.52 46.35 47.79
CA ASP A 607 0.22 47.63 47.90
C ASP A 607 1.03 48.04 46.65
N THR A 608 0.57 47.72 45.42
CA THR A 608 1.26 48.03 44.15
C THR A 608 1.82 49.47 44.08
N LEU A 609 1.02 50.47 44.46
CA LEU A 609 1.39 51.88 44.50
C LEU A 609 1.38 52.42 45.94
N PHE A 610 2.57 52.72 46.48
CA PHE A 610 2.71 53.40 47.76
C PHE A 610 3.05 54.88 47.56
N LEU A 611 2.03 55.74 47.62
CA LEU A 611 2.12 57.14 47.26
C LEU A 611 2.29 58.03 48.50
N LYS A 612 3.54 58.44 48.80
CA LYS A 612 3.86 59.25 49.99
C LYS A 612 4.20 60.70 49.63
N SER A 613 4.05 61.54 50.63
CA SER A 613 4.50 62.93 50.61
C SER A 613 5.75 63.12 51.47
N THR A 614 6.53 64.17 51.18
CA THR A 614 7.70 64.55 51.99
C THR A 614 7.28 65.01 53.39
N THR A 615 6.12 65.67 53.50
CA THR A 615 5.45 66.01 54.76
C THR A 615 4.02 65.46 54.76
N THR A 616 3.41 65.33 55.93
CA THR A 616 2.01 64.85 56.03
C THR A 616 1.01 65.96 55.70
N THR A 617 1.30 67.22 56.04
CA THR A 617 0.37 68.35 55.93
C THR A 617 0.43 69.10 54.59
N THR A 618 1.42 68.83 53.73
CA THR A 618 1.50 69.40 52.38
C THR A 618 1.71 68.27 51.40
N PRO A 619 0.62 67.65 50.91
CA PRO A 619 0.74 66.46 50.08
C PRO A 619 1.46 66.76 48.76
N ASN A 620 2.36 65.88 48.36
CA ASN A 620 3.00 65.90 47.05
C ASN A 620 1.97 65.58 45.96
N ARG A 621 2.18 66.12 44.76
CA ARG A 621 1.31 65.89 43.60
C ARG A 621 1.87 64.81 42.70
N VAL A 622 1.04 63.81 42.41
CA VAL A 622 1.35 62.68 41.54
C VAL A 622 0.25 62.56 40.49
N TYR A 623 0.61 62.53 39.22
CA TYR A 623 -0.34 62.46 38.11
C TYR A 623 -0.06 61.23 37.25
N PHE A 624 -1.04 60.34 37.19
CA PHE A 624 -1.06 59.17 36.34
C PHE A 624 -2.06 59.45 35.20
N THR A 625 -1.58 59.41 33.96
CA THR A 625 -2.42 59.59 32.78
C THR A 625 -2.17 58.51 31.73
N ASN A 626 -3.21 58.11 31.00
CA ASN A 626 -3.15 57.03 30.00
C ASN A 626 -2.52 55.73 30.53
N SER A 627 -2.51 55.54 31.84
CA SER A 627 -1.69 54.53 32.52
C SER A 627 -2.52 53.31 32.89
N TYR A 628 -1.84 52.21 33.18
CA TYR A 628 -2.46 50.98 33.65
C TYR A 628 -1.94 50.65 35.05
N VAL A 629 -2.84 50.33 35.98
CA VAL A 629 -2.48 49.92 37.35
C VAL A 629 -3.26 48.67 37.69
N GLU A 630 -2.60 47.64 38.22
CA GLU A 630 -3.29 46.46 38.73
C GLU A 630 -2.86 46.10 40.16
N GLY A 631 -3.78 45.44 40.86
CA GLY A 631 -3.54 44.92 42.20
C GLY A 631 -4.84 44.45 42.86
N ASP A 632 -4.71 44.02 44.11
CA ASP A 632 -5.81 43.47 44.91
C ASP A 632 -6.07 44.25 46.21
N VAL A 633 -5.29 44.02 47.26
CA VAL A 633 -5.46 44.61 48.58
C VAL A 633 -4.71 45.93 48.62
N ASP A 634 -5.44 47.03 48.87
CA ASP A 634 -4.88 48.36 49.12
C ASP A 634 -3.90 48.82 48.04
N PHE A 635 -4.08 48.39 46.79
CA PHE A 635 -3.04 48.52 45.77
C PHE A 635 -2.74 49.96 45.36
N VAL A 636 -3.57 50.93 45.79
CA VAL A 636 -3.21 52.34 45.86
C VAL A 636 -3.29 52.84 47.30
N CYS A 637 -2.16 53.05 47.97
CA CYS A 637 -2.13 53.45 49.38
C CYS A 637 -1.25 54.67 49.62
N GLY A 638 -1.50 55.38 50.73
CA GLY A 638 -0.66 56.50 51.19
C GLY A 638 -1.35 57.86 51.24
N TYR A 639 -0.55 58.92 51.31
CA TYR A 639 -0.97 60.28 51.72
C TYR A 639 -0.48 61.37 50.76
N ALA A 640 -0.17 61.01 49.52
CA ALA A 640 -0.01 61.97 48.43
C ALA A 640 -1.36 62.47 47.90
N THR A 641 -1.34 63.60 47.20
CA THR A 641 -2.43 63.98 46.30
C THR A 641 -2.16 63.32 44.95
N ALA A 642 -2.93 62.28 44.60
CA ALA A 642 -2.74 61.52 43.38
C ALA A 642 -3.97 61.61 42.47
N VAL A 643 -3.75 61.83 41.18
CA VAL A 643 -4.81 61.86 40.17
C VAL A 643 -4.54 60.77 39.15
N PHE A 644 -5.51 59.90 38.93
CA PHE A 644 -5.57 58.88 37.89
C PHE A 644 -6.58 59.34 36.85
N ASP A 645 -6.07 59.81 35.70
CA ASP A 645 -6.85 60.41 34.62
C ASP A 645 -6.72 59.55 33.36
N LYS A 646 -7.81 59.26 32.66
CA LYS A 646 -7.81 58.42 31.43
C LYS A 646 -7.04 57.11 31.57
N SER A 647 -7.07 56.54 32.77
CA SER A 647 -6.26 55.38 33.13
C SER A 647 -7.12 54.14 33.27
N THR A 648 -6.51 52.97 33.15
CA THR A 648 -7.15 51.68 33.42
C THR A 648 -6.68 51.16 34.77
N LEU A 649 -7.62 50.84 35.66
CA LEU A 649 -7.32 50.26 36.96
C LEU A 649 -7.93 48.85 37.04
N LYS A 650 -7.10 47.81 37.05
CA LYS A 650 -7.54 46.42 37.12
C LYS A 650 -7.59 45.93 38.56
N LEU A 651 -8.79 45.57 39.00
CA LEU A 651 -9.07 44.96 40.29
C LEU A 651 -8.87 43.43 40.17
N LEU A 652 -7.74 42.91 40.61
CA LEU A 652 -7.37 41.50 40.46
C LEU A 652 -8.21 40.59 41.37
N SER A 653 -8.67 39.46 40.84
CA SER A 653 -9.29 38.43 41.66
C SER A 653 -8.25 37.66 42.48
N ARG A 654 -8.53 37.50 43.77
CA ARG A 654 -7.83 36.57 44.67
C ARG A 654 -8.54 35.21 44.77
N GLY A 655 -9.52 34.95 43.90
CA GLY A 655 -10.35 33.74 43.92
C GLY A 655 -11.39 33.69 45.04
N ASP A 656 -11.64 34.79 45.76
CA ASP A 656 -12.60 34.86 46.87
C ASP A 656 -14.02 35.23 46.37
N ASP A 657 -15.07 34.68 46.99
CA ASP A 657 -16.46 34.93 46.62
C ASP A 657 -17.12 36.10 47.37
N LYS A 658 -16.41 36.68 48.35
CA LYS A 658 -16.87 37.75 49.23
C LYS A 658 -16.00 38.99 49.15
N ASN A 659 -14.68 38.86 49.20
CA ASN A 659 -13.79 40.01 49.24
C ASN A 659 -12.47 39.74 48.51
N ASN A 660 -12.31 40.34 47.33
CA ASN A 660 -11.09 40.23 46.53
C ASN A 660 -10.11 41.38 46.77
N GLY A 661 -10.49 42.46 47.46
CA GLY A 661 -9.56 43.55 47.73
C GLY A 661 -10.18 44.94 47.85
N TYR A 662 -9.29 45.92 47.81
CA TYR A 662 -9.58 47.34 48.00
C TYR A 662 -8.78 48.14 46.99
N LEU A 663 -9.46 48.92 46.15
CA LEU A 663 -8.78 49.76 45.16
C LEU A 663 -7.81 50.72 45.85
N ALA A 664 -8.27 51.39 46.90
CA ALA A 664 -7.45 52.38 47.58
C ALA A 664 -7.53 52.33 49.12
N ALA A 665 -6.39 52.59 49.74
CA ALA A 665 -6.22 52.83 51.17
C ALA A 665 -5.60 54.21 51.44
N PRO A 666 -6.34 55.31 51.19
CA PRO A 666 -5.82 56.66 51.41
C PRO A 666 -5.64 56.96 52.90
N SER A 667 -4.55 57.65 53.20
CA SER A 667 -4.20 58.16 54.53
C SER A 667 -3.97 59.68 54.51
N THR A 668 -4.70 60.38 53.63
CA THR A 668 -4.67 61.84 53.47
C THR A 668 -4.75 62.58 54.81
N ASP A 669 -4.02 63.68 54.98
CA ASP A 669 -4.08 64.49 56.20
C ASP A 669 -5.43 65.21 56.33
N ALA A 670 -5.97 65.27 57.56
CA ALA A 670 -7.28 65.84 57.84
C ALA A 670 -7.43 67.33 57.49
N SER A 671 -6.34 68.06 57.24
CA SER A 671 -6.38 69.45 56.80
C SER A 671 -6.79 69.64 55.33
N THR A 672 -6.88 68.57 54.54
CA THR A 672 -7.23 68.64 53.11
C THR A 672 -8.17 67.52 52.69
N GLN A 673 -8.98 67.81 51.67
CA GLN A 673 -9.85 66.82 51.00
C GLN A 673 -9.22 66.27 49.73
N TYR A 674 -8.04 66.75 49.32
CA TYR A 674 -7.38 66.32 48.08
C TYR A 674 -6.42 65.15 48.34
N GLY A 675 -7.00 63.95 48.45
CA GLY A 675 -6.27 62.67 48.51
C GLY A 675 -6.12 62.06 47.13
N PHE A 676 -6.86 60.99 46.86
CA PHE A 676 -6.85 60.34 45.55
C PHE A 676 -8.06 60.76 44.72
N LEU A 677 -7.83 61.02 43.44
CA LEU A 677 -8.85 61.25 42.42
C LEU A 677 -8.70 60.19 41.33
N VAL A 678 -9.77 59.48 41.02
CA VAL A 678 -9.88 58.67 39.81
C VAL A 678 -10.91 59.37 38.93
N THR A 679 -10.48 59.85 37.76
CA THR A 679 -11.32 60.62 36.82
C THR A 679 -11.17 60.11 35.40
N ASP A 680 -12.23 60.17 34.62
CA ASP A 680 -12.24 59.80 33.19
C ASP A 680 -11.60 58.43 32.91
N SER A 681 -11.66 57.52 33.87
CA SER A 681 -10.88 56.28 33.91
C SER A 681 -11.78 55.06 33.78
N THR A 682 -11.19 53.91 33.47
CA THR A 682 -11.90 52.64 33.34
C THR A 682 -11.39 51.67 34.39
N LEU A 683 -12.27 51.22 35.28
CA LEU A 683 -11.96 50.10 36.16
C LEU A 683 -12.39 48.81 35.46
N VAL A 684 -11.52 47.80 35.50
CA VAL A 684 -11.76 46.46 34.96
C VAL A 684 -11.49 45.42 36.04
N SER A 685 -12.04 44.22 35.92
CA SER A 685 -11.83 43.17 36.92
C SER A 685 -12.16 41.79 36.35
N ASP A 686 -11.41 40.79 36.80
CA ASP A 686 -11.71 39.36 36.66
C ASP A 686 -12.36 38.76 37.93
N ALA A 687 -12.58 39.58 38.97
CA ALA A 687 -13.23 39.15 40.20
C ALA A 687 -14.75 38.99 40.04
N PRO A 688 -15.38 38.10 40.82
CA PRO A 688 -16.84 37.95 40.83
C PRO A 688 -17.55 39.26 41.17
N ALA A 689 -18.78 39.40 40.67
CA ALA A 689 -19.59 40.60 40.94
C ALA A 689 -19.77 40.85 42.45
N ASN A 690 -19.77 42.12 42.86
CA ASN A 690 -20.00 42.56 44.25
C ASN A 690 -18.99 42.01 45.28
N THR A 691 -17.72 41.86 44.89
CA THR A 691 -16.65 41.33 45.76
C THR A 691 -15.47 42.28 45.97
N PHE A 692 -15.45 43.47 45.39
CA PHE A 692 -14.33 44.41 45.50
C PHE A 692 -14.74 45.76 46.09
N HIS A 693 -13.95 46.31 47.00
CA HIS A 693 -14.19 47.63 47.59
C HIS A 693 -13.47 48.73 46.82
N LEU A 694 -14.08 49.93 46.71
CA LEU A 694 -13.39 51.10 46.16
C LEU A 694 -12.38 51.68 47.16
N GLY A 695 -12.62 51.55 48.46
CA GLY A 695 -11.57 51.88 49.42
C GLY A 695 -11.92 51.69 50.89
N ARG A 696 -10.87 51.82 51.71
CA ARG A 696 -10.92 51.82 53.17
C ARG A 696 -9.93 52.85 53.73
N PRO A 697 -10.19 53.48 54.89
CA PRO A 697 -9.38 54.62 55.31
C PRO A 697 -8.16 54.18 56.13
N TRP A 698 -6.94 54.30 55.60
CA TRP A 698 -5.74 53.94 56.38
C TRP A 698 -5.39 55.02 57.43
N VAL A 699 -6.23 55.14 58.45
CA VAL A 699 -6.15 56.20 59.46
C VAL A 699 -5.03 56.00 60.49
N THR A 700 -4.41 54.83 60.53
CA THR A 700 -3.29 54.53 61.44
C THR A 700 -1.92 54.79 60.81
N ALA A 701 -1.86 55.35 59.58
CA ALA A 701 -0.60 55.69 58.93
C ALA A 701 0.18 56.75 59.72
N PHE A 702 -0.52 57.78 60.23
CA PHE A 702 0.02 58.81 61.12
C PHE A 702 -1.12 59.51 61.88
N ALA A 703 -0.77 60.24 62.95
CA ALA A 703 -1.73 61.01 63.72
C ALA A 703 -2.30 62.16 62.87
N GLY A 704 -3.62 62.14 62.62
CA GLY A 704 -4.30 63.13 61.76
C GLY A 704 -4.67 62.61 60.37
N ALA A 705 -4.38 61.35 60.04
CA ALA A 705 -4.82 60.74 58.79
C ALA A 705 -6.35 60.56 58.76
N LYS A 706 -6.99 61.06 57.69
CA LYS A 706 -8.42 61.00 57.39
C LYS A 706 -8.56 60.83 55.87
N GLY A 707 -8.69 59.57 55.43
CA GLY A 707 -8.58 59.21 54.02
C GLY A 707 -9.49 60.04 53.11
N SER A 708 -9.02 60.37 51.91
CA SER A 708 -9.82 60.99 50.87
C SER A 708 -9.69 60.27 49.54
N LEU A 709 -10.83 59.94 48.94
CA LEU A 709 -10.96 59.29 47.64
C LEU A 709 -12.19 59.85 46.92
N VAL A 710 -11.98 60.31 45.69
CA VAL A 710 -13.05 60.65 44.76
C VAL A 710 -12.91 59.78 43.52
N VAL A 711 -13.98 59.08 43.13
CA VAL A 711 -14.05 58.35 41.86
C VAL A 711 -15.14 58.99 41.00
N ARG A 712 -14.77 59.61 39.89
CA ARG A 712 -15.69 60.39 39.07
C ARG A 712 -15.55 60.12 37.59
N ASP A 713 -16.62 60.36 36.84
CA ASP A 713 -16.64 60.31 35.38
C ASP A 713 -16.01 59.01 34.81
N SER A 714 -16.11 57.91 35.57
CA SER A 714 -15.37 56.67 35.33
C SER A 714 -16.29 55.48 35.15
N VAL A 715 -15.80 54.43 34.49
CA VAL A 715 -16.55 53.16 34.31
C VAL A 715 -16.19 52.18 35.43
N LEU A 716 -17.19 51.65 36.12
CA LEU A 716 -17.04 50.70 37.23
C LEU A 716 -17.50 49.29 36.83
N PRO A 717 -16.68 48.24 37.05
CA PRO A 717 -17.03 46.86 36.69
C PRO A 717 -17.98 46.26 37.72
N ALA A 718 -18.63 45.14 37.35
CA ALA A 718 -19.61 44.48 38.22
C ALA A 718 -19.00 43.98 39.54
N ALA A 719 -17.67 43.82 39.59
CA ALA A 719 -16.93 43.45 40.79
C ALA A 719 -17.11 44.44 41.95
N VAL A 720 -17.36 45.73 41.67
CA VAL A 720 -17.52 46.75 42.70
C VAL A 720 -18.73 46.46 43.59
N LYS A 721 -18.52 46.50 44.90
CA LYS A 721 -19.56 46.26 45.90
C LYS A 721 -20.64 47.33 45.91
N ALA A 722 -21.87 46.92 46.24
CA ALA A 722 -22.98 47.83 46.49
C ALA A 722 -22.70 48.80 47.67
N ALA A 723 -21.99 48.31 48.70
CA ALA A 723 -21.35 49.11 49.75
C ALA A 723 -19.83 49.14 49.48
N PRO A 724 -19.35 50.06 48.64
CA PRO A 724 -17.97 50.01 48.12
C PRO A 724 -16.93 50.44 49.15
N TYR A 725 -17.34 51.06 50.25
CA TYR A 725 -16.44 51.53 51.30
C TYR A 725 -16.55 50.67 52.56
N THR A 726 -15.43 50.45 53.23
CA THR A 726 -15.40 49.67 54.47
C THR A 726 -14.47 50.26 55.52
N ASP A 727 -14.72 49.90 56.76
CA ASP A 727 -13.97 50.37 57.93
C ASP A 727 -12.54 49.84 57.92
N TRP A 728 -11.65 50.60 58.55
CA TRP A 728 -10.28 50.17 58.80
C TRP A 728 -10.18 49.54 60.18
N THR A 729 -9.59 48.36 60.30
CA THR A 729 -9.37 47.71 61.59
C THR A 729 -7.88 47.59 61.87
N SER A 730 -7.44 48.09 63.01
CA SER A 730 -6.05 47.96 63.48
C SER A 730 -6.03 47.79 64.99
N GLY A 731 -5.27 46.80 65.47
CA GLY A 731 -5.11 46.55 66.91
C GLY A 731 -6.43 46.27 67.65
N GLY A 732 -7.43 45.69 66.97
CA GLY A 732 -8.77 45.44 67.53
C GLY A 732 -9.69 46.67 67.59
N THR A 733 -9.23 47.84 67.11
CA THR A 733 -10.05 49.05 66.98
C THR A 733 -10.54 49.19 65.55
N ALA A 734 -11.85 49.38 65.37
CA ALA A 734 -12.46 49.70 64.09
C ALA A 734 -12.61 51.22 63.95
N TYR A 735 -12.20 51.74 62.79
CA TYR A 735 -12.28 53.15 62.42
C TYR A 735 -13.24 53.28 61.25
N SER A 736 -14.29 54.07 61.47
CA SER A 736 -15.38 54.21 60.51
C SER A 736 -14.92 54.89 59.22
N TRP A 737 -15.23 54.31 58.07
CA TRP A 737 -15.01 54.99 56.78
C TRP A 737 -15.86 56.25 56.63
N LYS A 738 -16.96 56.37 57.37
CA LYS A 738 -17.85 57.54 57.33
C LYS A 738 -17.19 58.79 57.92
N ASP A 739 -16.12 58.63 58.68
CA ASP A 739 -15.30 59.75 59.14
C ASP A 739 -14.33 60.25 58.06
N SER A 740 -14.19 59.52 56.95
CA SER A 740 -13.31 59.86 55.82
C SER A 740 -14.08 60.49 54.64
N PHE A 741 -13.36 61.12 53.71
CA PHE A 741 -13.95 61.78 52.55
C PHE A 741 -13.95 60.86 51.32
N PHE A 742 -14.88 59.92 51.28
CA PHE A 742 -15.08 59.03 50.13
C PHE A 742 -16.30 59.46 49.34
N ARG A 743 -16.14 59.74 48.04
CA ARG A 743 -17.22 60.25 47.18
C ARG A 743 -17.12 59.70 45.77
N GLU A 744 -18.27 59.68 45.12
CA GLU A 744 -18.38 59.35 43.70
C GLU A 744 -19.11 60.45 42.93
N TYR A 745 -18.91 60.54 41.61
CA TYR A 745 -19.66 61.47 40.76
C TYR A 745 -19.75 60.96 39.33
N ASN A 746 -20.96 60.92 38.76
CA ASN A 746 -21.18 60.63 37.34
C ASN A 746 -20.46 59.37 36.80
N ASN A 747 -20.32 58.34 37.64
CA ASN A 747 -19.77 57.05 37.22
C ASN A 747 -20.80 56.25 36.41
N SER A 748 -20.31 55.37 35.53
CA SER A 748 -21.11 54.47 34.71
C SER A 748 -20.65 53.01 34.85
N GLY A 749 -21.28 52.09 34.12
CA GLY A 749 -20.96 50.66 34.16
C GLY A 749 -21.70 49.86 35.24
N PRO A 750 -21.63 48.52 35.20
CA PRO A 750 -22.43 47.64 36.04
C PRO A 750 -22.13 47.73 37.55
N GLY A 751 -20.98 48.29 37.94
CA GLY A 751 -20.64 48.56 39.33
C GLY A 751 -21.12 49.92 39.87
N SER A 752 -21.71 50.77 39.01
CA SER A 752 -22.16 52.13 39.37
C SER A 752 -23.59 52.16 39.92
N VAL A 753 -23.97 53.25 40.57
CA VAL A 753 -25.36 53.53 41.00
C VAL A 753 -25.78 54.91 40.53
N ALA A 754 -27.07 55.06 40.19
CA ALA A 754 -27.63 56.32 39.68
C ALA A 754 -27.91 57.37 40.78
N ALA A 755 -27.94 56.99 42.05
CA ALA A 755 -28.27 57.88 43.16
C ALA A 755 -27.45 57.55 44.41
N ALA A 756 -27.17 58.58 45.22
CA ALA A 756 -26.46 58.44 46.49
C ALA A 756 -27.23 57.59 47.50
N THR A 757 -26.49 56.83 48.31
CA THR A 757 -27.01 56.15 49.51
C THR A 757 -26.15 56.49 50.72
N ALA A 758 -26.62 56.15 51.93
CA ALA A 758 -25.86 56.36 53.16
C ALA A 758 -24.50 55.63 53.16
N ASP A 759 -24.39 54.53 52.40
CA ASP A 759 -23.18 53.73 52.28
C ASP A 759 -22.43 53.94 50.96
N ARG A 760 -22.92 54.88 50.14
CA ARG A 760 -22.34 55.24 48.85
C ARG A 760 -22.66 56.70 48.48
N PRO A 761 -22.03 57.67 49.17
CA PRO A 761 -22.29 59.09 48.96
C PRO A 761 -21.78 59.55 47.58
N GLN A 762 -22.57 60.37 46.90
CA GLN A 762 -22.22 61.00 45.63
C GLN A 762 -22.04 62.52 45.84
N LEU A 763 -21.17 63.15 45.07
CA LEU A 763 -21.11 64.61 44.96
C LEU A 763 -22.31 65.12 44.16
N THR A 764 -22.79 66.32 44.48
CA THR A 764 -23.64 67.07 43.54
C THR A 764 -22.80 67.63 42.40
N ALA A 765 -23.45 68.12 41.33
CA ALA A 765 -22.73 68.78 40.24
C ALA A 765 -21.99 70.04 40.71
N GLU A 766 -22.55 70.78 41.66
CA GLU A 766 -21.92 71.97 42.26
C GLU A 766 -20.71 71.60 43.13
N GLU A 767 -20.81 70.51 43.90
CA GLU A 767 -19.68 70.01 44.68
C GLU A 767 -18.56 69.47 43.78
N ALA A 768 -18.92 68.72 42.74
CA ALA A 768 -17.97 68.12 41.79
C ALA A 768 -17.08 69.15 41.09
N ALA A 769 -17.57 70.38 40.89
CA ALA A 769 -16.81 71.48 40.30
C ALA A 769 -15.57 71.92 41.13
N ALA A 770 -15.42 71.45 42.37
CA ALA A 770 -14.26 71.69 43.24
C ALA A 770 -13.32 70.47 43.37
N PHE A 771 -13.61 69.39 42.64
CA PHE A 771 -12.85 68.13 42.62
C PHE A 771 -12.42 67.77 41.20
N GLU A 772 -11.98 68.76 40.42
CA GLU A 772 -11.39 68.57 39.09
C GLU A 772 -9.88 68.28 39.21
N THR A 773 -9.27 67.73 38.16
CA THR A 773 -7.82 67.51 38.08
C THR A 773 -7.01 68.77 38.47
N ALA A 774 -7.44 69.95 38.02
CA ALA A 774 -6.76 71.21 38.31
C ALA A 774 -6.72 71.57 39.81
N ASP A 775 -7.76 71.20 40.57
CA ASP A 775 -7.85 71.45 42.01
C ASP A 775 -6.86 70.57 42.77
N TYR A 776 -6.84 69.27 42.45
CA TYR A 776 -5.89 68.31 43.02
C TYR A 776 -4.43 68.69 42.72
N LEU A 777 -4.16 69.17 41.50
CA LEU A 777 -2.81 69.57 41.09
C LEU A 777 -2.45 71.00 41.53
N ARG A 778 -3.36 71.73 42.17
CA ARG A 778 -3.16 73.08 42.72
C ARG A 778 -2.56 74.05 41.68
N GLY A 779 -3.14 74.03 40.47
CA GLY A 779 -2.71 74.88 39.35
C GLY A 779 -1.39 74.48 38.68
N TRP A 780 -0.78 73.35 39.05
CA TRP A 780 0.33 72.79 38.26
C TRP A 780 -0.21 72.13 37.00
N THR A 781 0.45 72.39 35.87
CA THR A 781 0.18 71.76 34.57
C THR A 781 1.27 70.72 34.30
N PRO A 782 0.95 69.41 34.40
CA PRO A 782 1.90 68.35 34.09
C PRO A 782 2.35 68.38 32.62
N PRO A 783 3.64 68.16 32.32
CA PRO A 783 4.11 68.00 30.95
C PRO A 783 3.67 66.63 30.39
N VAL A 784 2.47 66.59 29.81
CA VAL A 784 1.96 65.42 29.07
C VAL A 784 2.15 65.61 27.57
N GLY A 785 2.31 64.49 26.85
CA GLY A 785 2.69 64.44 25.43
C GLY A 785 1.49 64.42 24.50
#